data_AF-A0A1W5D373-F1
#
_entry.id   AF-A0A1W5D373-F1
#
_cell.length_a   1.000
_cell.length_b   1.000
_cell.length_c   1.000
_cell.angle_alpha   90.00
_cell.angle_beta   90.00
_cell.angle_gamma   90.00
#
_symmetry.space_group_name_H-M   'P 1'
#
loop_
_entity.id
_entity.type
_entity.pdbx_description
1 polymer ?
#
loop_
_entity_poly.entity_id
_entity_poly.type
_entity_poly.pdbx_seq_one_letter_code
_entity_poly.pdbx_strand_id
1 'polypeptide(L)'
;MKCNDVQTISIAIPSWFAALVIAAISFTAYQFLYVPLVLSPLNRIPGPKSFAITRWRLMYEDWKGTRTTKIHKLHLQYGSAVRVSPNEVSFNSLAALRTIYGAGSRFERTEFYRMFDVYGRQNLFTFSSSIKHAARKKLLTNAYSKSRILKHPTATAVQDKTRQYLQLLELDPDTASEIFTSLHYFSFDVITNFLYGNDYGGTSALTGSVADRALLQDMVDPARRVLSWWAVHFPRYTKWLYTRTGLMDRVLTRAGVLPMRKPTVYSGIRAHALDAWVSFKDAAIKESNTSAQDSILGMLWKHHESQKEDGLEDMDIASECADQLLAGIDTTSHTLMFLIWALSLPENRAYQEKLISEVSMIDASLLDRNGIPSVQATDTLPYLGALLKETLRLYVTLPASEPRSLPVDSVIDGYHIPARVIVGISPYCLHQNAQVFHEPLRFNPERWFGPASDVEEMKRWFWAFSSGGRMCIGLHLAMAEMTTLMAAVYRNYSTTIKPGYEGVSPGVTSRFEVFFDETFKQIESSSTLRRLAKDHKSLHADLPPNFLFSPSSASESVPDDLTRLTILLAGPQGTPYSRGVWKLQIKIPDDYPRSPPKAAFRTRIWHPNVEESTGSVCVETLKRDWDPKLTLRDVLITISCLLIQPNPDSALNSAAGQLLQEDYEAYARQAKLMTSIHAMIPTELRDAVVEAKKRGEEAGTEIREDEEQELKTTRHAFSSSLNSRQKLLIPFISMFA
;
A
#
# COMPACT_ATOMS: atom_id res chain seq x y z
N MET A 1 -73.73 -4.49 -19.07
CA MET A 1 -73.26 -4.32 -20.46
C MET A 1 -72.77 -2.89 -20.60
N LYS A 2 -71.60 -2.52 -21.12
CA LYS A 2 -70.43 -3.20 -21.68
C LYS A 2 -69.21 -2.28 -21.44
N CYS A 3 -68.03 -2.88 -21.48
CA CYS A 3 -66.71 -2.37 -21.13
C CYS A 3 -65.99 -1.70 -22.33
N ASN A 4 -65.01 -0.84 -22.00
CA ASN A 4 -63.82 -0.43 -22.77
C ASN A 4 -63.95 0.50 -23.99
N ASP A 5 -63.38 1.71 -23.84
CA ASP A 5 -62.70 2.44 -24.91
C ASP A 5 -61.38 3.02 -24.38
N VAL A 6 -60.26 2.39 -24.77
CA VAL A 6 -58.91 2.95 -24.63
C VAL A 6 -58.39 3.18 -26.05
N GLN A 7 -58.31 4.43 -26.48
CA GLN A 7 -57.70 4.80 -27.76
C GLN A 7 -56.17 4.66 -27.68
N THR A 8 -55.63 3.64 -28.35
CA THR A 8 -54.19 3.52 -28.62
C THR A 8 -53.76 4.55 -29.68
N ILE A 9 -53.00 5.55 -29.25
CA ILE A 9 -52.29 6.49 -30.15
C ILE A 9 -51.09 5.74 -30.75
N SER A 10 -51.16 5.38 -32.03
CA SER A 10 -50.04 4.81 -32.79
C SER A 10 -49.16 5.93 -33.32
N ILE A 11 -48.03 6.20 -32.65
CA ILE A 11 -47.02 7.15 -33.13
C ILE A 11 -46.28 6.51 -34.31
N ALA A 12 -46.59 6.92 -35.54
CA ALA A 12 -45.88 6.48 -36.74
C ALA A 12 -44.46 7.11 -36.77
N ILE A 13 -43.43 6.28 -36.69
CA ILE A 13 -42.04 6.72 -36.81
C ILE A 13 -41.80 7.19 -38.27
N PRO A 14 -41.33 8.43 -38.51
CA PRO A 14 -41.10 8.92 -39.86
C PRO A 14 -40.04 8.10 -40.62
N SER A 15 -40.25 7.87 -41.92
CA SER A 15 -39.33 7.09 -42.78
C SER A 15 -37.91 7.66 -42.85
N TRP A 16 -37.75 8.98 -42.74
CA TRP A 16 -36.43 9.63 -42.68
C TRP A 16 -35.67 9.29 -41.39
N PHE A 17 -36.38 9.08 -40.26
CA PHE A 17 -35.76 8.69 -39.00
C PHE A 17 -35.23 7.25 -39.08
N ALA A 18 -35.98 6.33 -39.67
CA ALA A 18 -35.52 4.97 -39.93
C ALA A 18 -34.27 4.95 -40.84
N ALA A 19 -34.24 5.78 -41.88
CA ALA A 19 -33.07 5.92 -42.76
C ALA A 19 -31.83 6.46 -42.01
N LEU A 20 -32.00 7.44 -41.13
CA LEU A 20 -30.91 7.95 -40.28
C LEU A 20 -30.38 6.89 -39.32
N VAL A 21 -31.27 6.10 -38.70
CA VAL A 21 -30.87 5.00 -37.81
C VAL A 21 -30.10 3.93 -38.59
N ILE A 22 -30.55 3.53 -39.78
CA ILE A 22 -29.86 2.56 -40.63
C ILE A 22 -28.49 3.09 -41.09
N ALA A 23 -28.41 4.36 -41.49
CA ALA A 23 -27.16 5.01 -41.86
C ALA A 23 -26.18 5.05 -40.67
N ALA A 24 -26.66 5.39 -39.47
CA ALA A 24 -25.87 5.39 -38.25
C ALA A 24 -25.35 3.98 -37.92
N ILE A 25 -26.21 2.95 -37.95
CA ILE A 25 -25.82 1.55 -37.72
C ILE A 25 -24.79 1.09 -38.75
N SER A 26 -25.01 1.39 -40.03
CA SER A 26 -24.12 1.00 -41.12
C SER A 26 -22.76 1.69 -40.99
N PHE A 27 -22.75 2.97 -40.65
CA PHE A 27 -21.53 3.72 -40.36
C PHE A 27 -20.80 3.15 -39.14
N THR A 28 -21.52 2.86 -38.05
CA THR A 28 -20.94 2.21 -36.85
C THR A 28 -20.35 0.84 -37.19
N ALA A 29 -21.07 0.00 -37.94
CA ALA A 29 -20.58 -1.31 -38.37
C ALA A 29 -19.35 -1.19 -39.29
N TYR A 30 -19.35 -0.23 -40.22
CA TYR A 30 -18.20 0.05 -41.07
C TYR A 30 -16.98 0.48 -40.25
N GLN A 31 -17.14 1.45 -39.35
CA GLN A 31 -16.07 2.02 -38.54
C GLN A 31 -15.50 1.05 -37.50
N PHE A 32 -16.35 0.27 -36.83
CA PHE A 32 -15.92 -0.58 -35.71
C PHE A 32 -15.75 -2.05 -36.08
N LEU A 33 -16.39 -2.56 -37.14
CA LEU A 33 -16.24 -3.96 -37.56
C LEU A 33 -15.43 -4.09 -38.84
N TYR A 34 -15.85 -3.44 -39.93
CA TYR A 34 -15.23 -3.65 -41.24
C TYR A 34 -13.81 -3.07 -41.31
N VAL A 35 -13.63 -1.79 -40.93
CA VAL A 35 -12.32 -1.13 -40.96
C VAL A 35 -11.30 -1.87 -40.08
N PRO A 36 -11.56 -2.18 -38.80
CA PRO A 36 -10.53 -2.76 -37.94
C PRO A 36 -10.22 -4.22 -38.28
N LEU A 37 -11.19 -5.00 -38.77
CA LEU A 37 -11.01 -6.43 -39.05
C LEU A 37 -10.55 -6.74 -40.47
N VAL A 38 -10.94 -5.93 -41.46
CA VAL A 38 -10.67 -6.22 -42.88
C VAL A 38 -9.67 -5.25 -43.47
N LEU A 39 -9.91 -3.93 -43.35
CA LEU A 39 -9.06 -2.92 -43.98
C LEU A 39 -7.82 -2.53 -43.17
N SER A 40 -7.78 -2.91 -41.89
CA SER A 40 -6.66 -2.57 -41.03
C SER A 40 -5.36 -3.21 -41.53
N PRO A 41 -4.24 -2.46 -41.56
CA PRO A 41 -2.93 -3.04 -41.86
C PRO A 41 -2.48 -4.10 -40.86
N LEU A 42 -3.14 -4.20 -39.69
CA LEU A 42 -2.89 -5.19 -38.66
C LEU A 42 -3.80 -6.43 -38.78
N ASN A 43 -4.57 -6.59 -39.86
CA ASN A 43 -5.51 -7.70 -40.04
C ASN A 43 -4.84 -9.09 -40.10
N ARG A 44 -3.54 -9.16 -40.48
CA ARG A 44 -2.74 -10.39 -40.50
C ARG A 44 -2.21 -10.81 -39.13
N ILE A 45 -2.25 -9.92 -38.14
CA ILE A 45 -1.76 -10.22 -36.80
C ILE A 45 -2.86 -11.00 -36.05
N PRO A 46 -2.57 -12.19 -35.53
CA PRO A 46 -3.58 -13.02 -34.89
C PRO A 46 -4.03 -12.41 -33.55
N GLY A 47 -5.23 -12.78 -33.11
CA GLY A 47 -5.80 -12.33 -31.84
C GLY A 47 -7.33 -12.32 -31.86
N PRO A 48 -7.98 -12.15 -30.70
CA PRO A 48 -9.44 -12.15 -30.65
C PRO A 48 -10.00 -10.88 -31.30
N LYS A 49 -11.02 -11.05 -32.15
CA LYS A 49 -11.69 -9.94 -32.85
C LYS A 49 -12.18 -8.83 -31.91
N SER A 50 -12.57 -9.17 -30.68
CA SER A 50 -12.99 -8.19 -29.67
C SER A 50 -11.91 -7.17 -29.30
N PHE A 51 -10.63 -7.55 -29.35
CA PHE A 51 -9.51 -6.63 -29.11
C PHE A 51 -9.16 -5.83 -30.36
N ALA A 52 -9.33 -6.42 -31.55
CA ALA A 52 -9.11 -5.72 -32.82
C ALA A 52 -10.16 -4.62 -33.09
N ILE A 53 -11.41 -4.81 -32.65
CA ILE A 53 -12.53 -3.87 -32.86
C ILE A 53 -12.41 -2.61 -32.00
N THR A 54 -11.98 -2.74 -30.74
CA THR A 54 -12.05 -1.63 -29.79
C THR A 54 -11.01 -1.67 -28.68
N ARG A 55 -10.48 -0.49 -28.31
CA ARG A 55 -9.56 -0.35 -27.17
C ARG A 55 -10.22 -0.63 -25.82
N TRP A 56 -11.55 -0.46 -25.75
CA TRP A 56 -12.33 -0.67 -24.53
C TRP A 56 -12.19 -2.09 -23.97
N ARG A 57 -11.94 -3.07 -24.84
CA ARG A 57 -11.72 -4.45 -24.42
C ARG A 57 -10.46 -4.59 -23.56
N LEU A 58 -9.36 -3.92 -23.92
CA LEU A 58 -8.12 -3.93 -23.16
C LEU A 58 -8.25 -3.05 -21.90
N MET A 59 -8.91 -1.89 -22.01
CA MET A 59 -9.25 -1.05 -20.86
C MET A 59 -10.04 -1.81 -19.79
N TYR A 60 -10.92 -2.72 -20.20
CA TYR A 60 -11.69 -3.56 -19.29
C TYR A 60 -10.81 -4.60 -18.56
N GLU A 61 -9.80 -5.16 -19.22
CA GLU A 61 -8.81 -6.02 -18.54
C GLU A 61 -7.96 -5.23 -17.55
N ASP A 62 -7.59 -3.99 -17.89
CA ASP A 62 -6.90 -3.08 -16.96
C ASP A 62 -7.79 -2.78 -15.74
N TRP A 63 -9.10 -2.56 -15.94
CA TRP A 63 -10.04 -2.31 -14.84
C TRP A 63 -10.14 -3.52 -13.90
N LYS A 64 -10.25 -4.73 -14.46
CA LYS A 64 -10.24 -5.98 -13.69
C LYS A 64 -8.89 -6.28 -13.06
N GLY A 65 -7.80 -5.73 -13.60
CA GLY A 65 -6.43 -6.06 -13.20
C GLY A 65 -6.02 -7.45 -13.62
N THR A 66 -6.44 -7.85 -14.81
CA THR A 66 -6.12 -9.15 -15.43
C THR A 66 -5.36 -8.97 -16.74
N ARG A 67 -4.87 -7.76 -17.04
CA ARG A 67 -4.23 -7.43 -18.31
C ARG A 67 -3.06 -8.36 -18.61
N THR A 68 -2.11 -8.50 -17.68
CA THR A 68 -0.86 -9.24 -17.95
C THR A 68 -1.13 -10.72 -18.14
N THR A 69 -1.90 -11.33 -17.23
CA THR A 69 -2.28 -12.75 -17.33
C THR A 69 -3.16 -13.02 -18.56
N LYS A 70 -4.03 -12.07 -18.95
CA LYS A 70 -4.83 -12.17 -20.17
C LYS A 70 -3.96 -12.14 -21.41
N ILE A 71 -3.01 -11.21 -21.52
CA ILE A 71 -2.09 -11.13 -22.65
C ILE A 71 -1.24 -12.41 -22.75
N HIS A 72 -0.75 -12.93 -21.62
CA HIS A 72 -0.03 -14.20 -21.59
C HIS A 72 -0.88 -15.36 -22.14
N LYS A 73 -2.13 -15.50 -21.68
CA LYS A 73 -3.09 -16.50 -22.21
C LYS A 73 -3.32 -16.35 -23.72
N LEU A 74 -3.32 -15.11 -24.24
CA LEU A 74 -3.43 -14.89 -25.68
C LEU A 74 -2.16 -15.32 -26.42
N HIS A 75 -0.97 -15.10 -25.87
CA HIS A 75 0.27 -15.61 -26.46
C HIS A 75 0.30 -17.14 -26.51
N LEU A 76 -0.18 -17.81 -25.45
CA LEU A 76 -0.33 -19.28 -25.45
C LEU A 76 -1.28 -19.78 -26.55
N GLN A 77 -2.30 -18.98 -26.91
CA GLN A 77 -3.31 -19.37 -27.90
C GLN A 77 -2.94 -18.99 -29.34
N TYR A 78 -2.35 -17.81 -29.55
CA TYR A 78 -2.17 -17.20 -30.88
C TYR A 78 -0.69 -17.11 -31.32
N GLY A 79 0.26 -17.43 -30.44
CA GLY A 79 1.69 -17.43 -30.74
C GLY A 79 2.41 -16.14 -30.33
N SER A 80 3.55 -15.88 -30.98
CA SER A 80 4.50 -14.84 -30.56
C SER A 80 4.06 -13.41 -30.82
N ALA A 81 3.07 -13.17 -31.68
CA ALA A 81 2.52 -11.83 -31.96
C ALA A 81 1.01 -11.86 -31.78
N VAL A 82 0.44 -10.90 -31.04
CA VAL A 82 -0.99 -10.84 -30.75
C VAL A 82 -1.49 -9.41 -30.85
N ARG A 83 -2.58 -9.19 -31.60
CA ARG A 83 -3.27 -7.91 -31.63
C ARG A 83 -4.15 -7.75 -30.39
N VAL A 84 -3.77 -6.83 -29.50
CA VAL A 84 -4.40 -6.60 -28.19
C VAL A 84 -5.18 -5.29 -28.11
N SER A 85 -5.21 -4.50 -29.18
CA SER A 85 -6.05 -3.30 -29.35
C SER A 85 -6.14 -2.98 -30.85
N PRO A 86 -7.03 -2.08 -31.31
CA PRO A 86 -7.08 -1.70 -32.72
C PRO A 86 -5.72 -1.22 -33.26
N ASN A 87 -4.92 -0.54 -32.41
CA ASN A 87 -3.59 0.00 -32.73
C ASN A 87 -2.50 -0.47 -31.75
N GLU A 88 -2.63 -1.67 -31.18
CA GLU A 88 -1.64 -2.22 -30.24
C GLU A 88 -1.38 -3.71 -30.49
N VAL A 89 -0.10 -4.08 -30.51
CA VAL A 89 0.38 -5.45 -30.73
C VAL A 89 1.32 -5.85 -29.59
N SER A 90 1.03 -6.97 -28.96
CA SER A 90 1.91 -7.62 -27.99
C SER A 90 2.80 -8.64 -28.69
N PHE A 91 4.08 -8.65 -28.38
CA PHE A 91 5.05 -9.64 -28.87
C PHE A 91 5.60 -10.48 -27.71
N ASN A 92 6.07 -11.69 -28.01
CA ASN A 92 6.72 -12.61 -27.07
C ASN A 92 7.75 -13.50 -27.78
N SER A 93 8.80 -12.87 -28.33
CA SER A 93 9.92 -13.56 -28.99
C SER A 93 11.23 -12.79 -28.79
N LEU A 94 12.37 -13.49 -28.89
CA LEU A 94 13.69 -12.84 -28.85
C LEU A 94 13.94 -11.93 -30.06
N ALA A 95 13.39 -12.25 -31.23
CA ALA A 95 13.53 -11.45 -32.43
C ALA A 95 12.83 -10.10 -32.27
N ALA A 96 11.57 -10.09 -31.82
CA ALA A 96 10.84 -8.87 -31.49
C ALA A 96 11.52 -8.11 -30.34
N LEU A 97 12.00 -8.81 -29.31
CA LEU A 97 12.70 -8.21 -28.18
C LEU A 97 13.93 -7.42 -28.64
N ARG A 98 14.76 -8.02 -29.50
CA ARG A 98 15.93 -7.36 -30.08
C ARG A 98 15.55 -6.17 -30.97
N THR A 99 14.51 -6.30 -31.78
CA THR A 99 14.07 -5.21 -32.67
C THR A 99 13.51 -4.02 -31.88
N ILE A 100 12.70 -4.27 -30.85
CA ILE A 100 12.00 -3.23 -30.09
C ILE A 100 12.91 -2.64 -28.98
N TYR A 101 13.66 -3.47 -28.26
CA TYR A 101 14.41 -3.07 -27.05
C TYR A 101 15.91 -3.39 -27.13
N GLY A 102 16.42 -3.83 -28.26
CA GLY A 102 17.84 -4.13 -28.43
C GLY A 102 18.72 -2.87 -28.52
N ALA A 103 20.03 -3.10 -28.49
CA ALA A 103 21.01 -2.05 -28.74
C ALA A 103 20.78 -1.43 -30.13
N GLY A 104 20.79 -0.09 -30.20
CA GLY A 104 20.52 0.66 -31.44
C GLY A 104 19.06 0.76 -31.85
N SER A 105 18.12 0.19 -31.08
CA SER A 105 16.68 0.36 -31.34
C SER A 105 16.29 1.83 -31.34
N ARG A 106 15.47 2.20 -32.34
CA ARG A 106 14.90 3.55 -32.50
C ARG A 106 13.50 3.68 -31.92
N PHE A 107 12.95 2.61 -31.35
CA PHE A 107 11.62 2.62 -30.76
C PHE A 107 11.55 3.56 -29.55
N GLU A 108 10.55 4.42 -29.55
CA GLU A 108 10.35 5.48 -28.56
C GLU A 108 9.38 5.04 -27.46
N ARG A 109 9.53 5.59 -26.25
CA ARG A 109 8.48 5.48 -25.23
C ARG A 109 7.24 6.22 -25.71
N THR A 110 6.05 5.64 -25.49
CA THR A 110 4.77 6.27 -25.85
C THR A 110 4.33 7.30 -24.80
N GLU A 111 3.25 8.03 -25.07
CA GLU A 111 2.65 8.98 -24.12
C GLU A 111 2.20 8.33 -22.79
N PHE A 112 2.09 6.99 -22.76
CA PHE A 112 1.84 6.23 -21.54
C PHE A 112 2.77 6.61 -20.37
N TYR A 113 4.05 6.85 -20.65
CA TYR A 113 5.03 7.11 -19.58
C TYR A 113 4.90 8.50 -18.95
N ARG A 114 4.14 9.42 -19.55
CA ARG A 114 3.95 10.78 -19.02
C ARG A 114 3.23 10.80 -17.68
N MET A 115 2.54 9.72 -17.30
CA MET A 115 1.93 9.60 -15.97
C MET A 115 2.96 9.49 -14.84
N PHE A 116 4.22 9.22 -15.17
CA PHE A 116 5.34 9.19 -14.23
C PHE A 116 6.15 10.49 -14.22
N ASP A 117 5.71 11.51 -14.95
CA ASP A 117 6.31 12.83 -14.83
C ASP A 117 6.18 13.31 -13.38
N VAL A 118 7.25 13.89 -12.85
CA VAL A 118 7.26 14.50 -11.53
C VAL A 118 7.48 16.00 -11.69
N TYR A 119 6.72 16.79 -10.92
CA TYR A 119 6.72 18.26 -10.97
C TYR A 119 6.50 18.88 -12.36
N GLY A 120 5.79 18.17 -13.24
CA GLY A 120 5.51 18.63 -14.60
C GLY A 120 6.70 18.59 -15.56
N ARG A 121 7.80 17.92 -15.17
CA ARG A 121 9.02 17.76 -15.99
C ARG A 121 9.21 16.31 -16.42
N GLN A 122 9.89 16.13 -17.55
CA GLN A 122 10.37 14.81 -17.97
C GLN A 122 11.64 14.45 -17.23
N ASN A 123 11.79 13.16 -16.92
CA ASN A 123 12.96 12.58 -16.28
C ASN A 123 13.47 11.40 -17.12
N LEU A 124 14.56 10.77 -16.67
CA LEU A 124 15.13 9.60 -17.35
C LEU A 124 14.10 8.50 -17.64
N PHE A 125 13.13 8.27 -16.76
CA PHE A 125 12.07 7.30 -17.01
C PHE A 125 11.03 7.77 -18.03
N THR A 126 10.70 9.05 -18.15
CA THR A 126 9.60 9.49 -19.01
C THR A 126 9.98 10.00 -20.40
N PHE A 127 11.27 10.23 -20.70
CA PHE A 127 11.69 10.69 -22.02
C PHE A 127 11.19 9.78 -23.15
N SER A 128 10.40 10.34 -24.08
CA SER A 128 9.98 9.62 -25.30
C SER A 128 11.16 9.39 -26.25
N SER A 129 11.91 10.45 -26.55
CA SER A 129 13.06 10.44 -27.45
C SER A 129 14.24 9.63 -26.90
N SER A 130 14.77 8.72 -27.72
CA SER A 130 15.99 7.96 -27.42
C SER A 130 17.23 8.85 -27.26
N ILE A 131 17.30 9.96 -28.01
CA ILE A 131 18.42 10.91 -28.00
C ILE A 131 18.47 11.66 -26.66
N LYS A 132 17.36 12.30 -26.27
CA LYS A 132 17.27 13.02 -24.98
C LYS A 132 17.54 12.08 -23.80
N HIS A 133 16.97 10.88 -23.84
CA HIS A 133 17.24 9.85 -22.84
C HIS A 133 18.72 9.48 -22.76
N ALA A 134 19.38 9.23 -23.90
CA ALA A 134 20.80 8.85 -23.92
C ALA A 134 21.69 9.97 -23.38
N ALA A 135 21.40 11.23 -23.72
CA ALA A 135 22.09 12.40 -23.20
C ALA A 135 21.95 12.49 -21.67
N ARG A 136 20.73 12.38 -21.13
CA ARG A 136 20.49 12.37 -19.67
C ARG A 136 21.17 11.19 -18.99
N LYS A 137 21.03 9.97 -19.53
CA LYS A 137 21.62 8.74 -18.98
C LYS A 137 23.14 8.85 -18.88
N LYS A 138 23.80 9.50 -19.85
CA LYS A 138 25.26 9.68 -19.87
C LYS A 138 25.77 10.42 -18.63
N LEU A 139 24.99 11.38 -18.09
CA LEU A 139 25.35 12.11 -16.88
C LEU A 139 25.41 11.21 -15.64
N LEU A 140 24.53 10.21 -15.59
CA LEU A 140 24.31 9.35 -14.41
C LEU A 140 25.06 8.01 -14.49
N THR A 141 25.47 7.59 -15.69
CA THR A 141 26.00 6.24 -15.95
C THR A 141 27.22 5.90 -15.09
N ASN A 142 28.11 6.87 -14.82
CA ASN A 142 29.28 6.62 -13.98
C ASN A 142 28.90 6.34 -12.51
N ALA A 143 27.94 7.09 -11.96
CA ALA A 143 27.46 6.93 -10.58
C ALA A 143 26.88 5.54 -10.34
N TYR A 144 26.14 5.02 -11.33
CA TYR A 144 25.49 3.70 -11.30
C TYR A 144 26.37 2.55 -11.82
N SER A 145 27.62 2.82 -12.19
CA SER A 145 28.50 1.77 -12.70
C SER A 145 28.86 0.76 -11.61
N LYS A 146 28.96 -0.53 -11.96
CA LYS A 146 29.31 -1.59 -11.00
C LYS A 146 30.57 -1.26 -10.19
N SER A 147 31.60 -0.73 -10.85
CA SER A 147 32.87 -0.38 -10.21
C SER A 147 32.77 0.75 -9.18
N ARG A 148 31.77 1.63 -9.30
CA ARG A 148 31.51 2.71 -8.34
C ARG A 148 30.59 2.26 -7.21
N ILE A 149 29.54 1.49 -7.51
CA ILE A 149 28.63 0.93 -6.50
C ILE A 149 29.37 0.01 -5.52
N LEU A 150 30.28 -0.81 -6.03
CA LEU A 150 31.11 -1.73 -5.23
C LEU A 150 32.24 -1.03 -4.48
N LYS A 151 32.18 0.28 -4.22
CA LYS A 151 33.22 1.02 -3.48
C LYS A 151 32.59 2.06 -2.55
N HIS A 152 33.40 2.60 -1.65
CA HIS A 152 33.03 3.76 -0.86
C HIS A 152 32.64 4.94 -1.78
N PRO A 153 31.63 5.76 -1.43
CA PRO A 153 30.79 5.68 -0.21
C PRO A 153 29.62 4.70 -0.29
N THR A 154 29.18 4.32 -1.49
CA THR A 154 27.93 3.56 -1.69
C THR A 154 27.94 2.18 -1.03
N ALA A 155 29.03 1.42 -1.18
CA ALA A 155 29.13 0.09 -0.56
C ALA A 155 29.02 0.17 0.97
N THR A 156 29.65 1.17 1.58
CA THR A 156 29.60 1.41 3.03
C THR A 156 28.18 1.75 3.48
N ALA A 157 27.49 2.63 2.74
CA ALA A 157 26.10 2.96 3.05
C ALA A 157 25.18 1.73 3.01
N VAL A 158 25.32 0.86 2.01
CA VAL A 158 24.55 -0.40 1.92
C VAL A 158 24.83 -1.32 3.12
N GLN A 159 26.10 -1.47 3.52
CA GLN A 159 26.47 -2.27 4.69
C GLN A 159 25.92 -1.67 5.99
N ASP A 160 25.97 -0.33 6.15
CA ASP A 160 25.44 0.36 7.31
C ASP A 160 23.92 0.22 7.43
N LYS A 161 23.18 0.33 6.32
CA LYS A 161 21.73 0.11 6.30
C LYS A 161 21.38 -1.37 6.52
N THR A 162 22.21 -2.28 6.04
CA THR A 162 22.05 -3.73 6.32
C THR A 162 22.20 -4.01 7.80
N ARG A 163 23.22 -3.42 8.46
CA ARG A 163 23.41 -3.49 9.91
C ARG A 163 22.19 -2.93 10.65
N GLN A 164 21.68 -1.77 10.25
CA GLN A 164 20.50 -1.16 10.87
C GLN A 164 19.25 -2.04 10.70
N TYR A 165 19.10 -2.73 9.58
CA TYR A 165 18.01 -3.70 9.40
C TYR A 165 18.15 -4.91 10.35
N LEU A 166 19.36 -5.47 10.52
CA LEU A 166 19.57 -6.53 11.50
C LEU A 166 19.30 -6.06 12.94
N GLN A 167 19.63 -4.80 13.27
CA GLN A 167 19.27 -4.21 14.56
C GLN A 167 17.75 -4.06 14.72
N LEU A 168 17.03 -3.73 13.65
CA LEU A 168 15.57 -3.67 13.68
C LEU A 168 14.96 -5.04 14.00
N LEU A 169 15.50 -6.13 13.43
CA LEU A 169 15.06 -7.50 13.73
C LEU A 169 15.15 -7.84 15.23
N GLU A 170 16.18 -7.36 15.90
CA GLU A 170 16.45 -7.65 17.32
C GLU A 170 15.72 -6.70 18.28
N LEU A 171 15.62 -5.42 17.93
CA LEU A 171 15.07 -4.38 18.81
C LEU A 171 13.55 -4.23 18.72
N ASP A 172 12.97 -4.53 17.56
CA ASP A 172 11.55 -4.35 17.24
C ASP A 172 11.08 -5.48 16.30
N PRO A 173 11.07 -6.74 16.81
CA PRO A 173 10.76 -7.91 16.00
C PRO A 173 9.34 -7.86 15.42
N ASP A 174 8.40 -7.21 16.09
CA ASP A 174 7.03 -7.06 15.59
C ASP A 174 7.00 -6.22 14.30
N THR A 175 7.62 -5.05 14.29
CA THR A 175 7.77 -4.24 13.07
C THR A 175 8.58 -4.97 12.01
N ALA A 176 9.66 -5.65 12.41
CA ALA A 176 10.57 -6.28 11.46
C ALA A 176 9.96 -7.53 10.79
N SER A 177 9.08 -8.25 11.51
CA SER A 177 8.37 -9.45 11.02
C SER A 177 7.31 -9.13 9.96
N GLU A 178 6.82 -7.89 9.90
CA GLU A 178 6.03 -7.39 8.76
C GLU A 178 6.99 -6.97 7.64
N ILE A 179 7.43 -7.97 6.86
CA ILE A 179 8.50 -7.80 5.88
C ILE A 179 8.16 -6.84 4.73
N PHE A 180 6.89 -6.52 4.46
CA PHE A 180 6.59 -5.49 3.47
C PHE A 180 7.14 -4.15 3.97
N THR A 181 6.67 -3.68 5.13
CA THR A 181 7.02 -2.36 5.64
C THR A 181 8.49 -2.25 6.01
N SER A 182 9.06 -3.25 6.69
CA SER A 182 10.44 -3.20 7.15
C SER A 182 11.45 -3.18 5.99
N LEU A 183 11.21 -3.94 4.92
CA LEU A 183 12.06 -3.90 3.72
C LEU A 183 11.95 -2.57 2.96
N HIS A 184 10.78 -1.93 3.00
CA HIS A 184 10.62 -0.57 2.46
C HIS A 184 11.42 0.45 3.26
N TYR A 185 11.56 0.30 4.59
CA TYR A 185 12.47 1.13 5.38
C TYR A 185 13.91 0.99 4.91
N PHE A 186 14.34 -0.26 4.63
CA PHE A 186 15.69 -0.54 4.16
C PHE A 186 15.99 0.15 2.82
N SER A 187 15.22 -0.15 1.77
CA SER A 187 15.49 0.43 0.46
C SER A 187 15.26 1.93 0.42
N PHE A 188 14.31 2.47 1.21
CA PHE A 188 14.10 3.92 1.31
C PHE A 188 15.32 4.64 1.88
N ASP A 189 15.88 4.13 2.98
CA ASP A 189 17.07 4.71 3.59
C ASP A 189 18.33 4.57 2.72
N VAL A 190 18.46 3.49 1.95
CA VAL A 190 19.59 3.34 1.00
C VAL A 190 19.47 4.34 -0.15
N ILE A 191 18.31 4.41 -0.80
CA ILE A 191 18.16 5.25 -1.99
C ILE A 191 18.19 6.74 -1.64
N THR A 192 17.64 7.16 -0.50
CA THR A 192 17.68 8.58 -0.09
C THR A 192 19.11 9.01 0.22
N ASN A 193 19.90 8.16 0.88
CA ASN A 193 21.33 8.39 1.08
C ASN A 193 22.08 8.48 -0.26
N PHE A 194 21.81 7.57 -1.19
CA PHE A 194 22.45 7.57 -2.51
C PHE A 194 22.12 8.81 -3.35
N LEU A 195 20.86 9.27 -3.28
CA LEU A 195 20.39 10.39 -4.09
C LEU A 195 20.73 11.76 -3.50
N TYR A 196 20.53 11.93 -2.19
CA TYR A 196 20.56 13.23 -1.52
C TYR A 196 21.74 13.41 -0.56
N GLY A 197 22.44 12.33 -0.21
CA GLY A 197 23.39 12.33 0.90
C GLY A 197 22.70 12.43 2.26
N ASN A 198 23.49 12.45 3.34
CA ASN A 198 22.95 12.50 4.70
C ASN A 198 22.36 13.87 5.07
N ASP A 199 22.91 14.95 4.52
CA ASP A 199 22.64 16.30 5.05
C ASP A 199 21.42 16.99 4.44
N TYR A 200 20.96 16.55 3.26
CA TYR A 200 19.94 17.26 2.48
C TYR A 200 18.75 16.40 2.05
N GLY A 201 18.51 15.26 2.68
CA GLY A 201 17.35 14.42 2.36
C GLY A 201 17.50 12.92 2.64
N GLY A 202 18.64 12.48 3.18
CA GLY A 202 18.82 11.12 3.67
C GLY A 202 17.84 10.81 4.81
N THR A 203 17.28 9.60 4.78
CA THR A 203 16.27 9.16 5.75
C THR A 203 16.83 8.15 6.75
N SER A 204 16.11 8.00 7.86
CA SER A 204 16.45 7.15 9.00
C SER A 204 15.23 6.32 9.46
N ALA A 205 14.47 5.78 8.51
CA ALA A 205 13.29 4.97 8.78
C ALA A 205 13.64 3.67 9.54
N LEU A 206 14.79 3.06 9.25
CA LEU A 206 15.24 1.85 9.95
C LEU A 206 15.47 2.10 11.44
N THR A 207 16.00 3.27 11.81
CA THR A 207 16.32 3.63 13.20
C THR A 207 15.15 4.30 13.94
N GLY A 208 13.93 4.19 13.42
CA GLY A 208 12.72 4.62 14.14
C GLY A 208 12.25 6.05 13.90
N SER A 209 12.77 6.76 12.89
CA SER A 209 12.28 8.11 12.55
C SER A 209 10.80 8.07 12.18
N VAL A 210 9.95 8.64 13.04
CA VAL A 210 8.49 8.65 12.86
C VAL A 210 8.10 9.43 11.59
N ALA A 211 8.79 10.53 11.33
CA ALA A 211 8.56 11.35 10.13
C ALA A 211 8.89 10.55 8.86
N ASP A 212 10.04 9.87 8.81
CA ASP A 212 10.46 9.12 7.63
C ASP A 212 9.57 7.89 7.40
N ARG A 213 9.24 7.15 8.48
CA ARG A 213 8.30 6.01 8.41
C ARG A 213 6.92 6.46 7.93
N ALA A 214 6.48 7.69 8.26
CA ALA A 214 5.20 8.23 7.82
C ALA A 214 5.15 8.48 6.30
N LEU A 215 6.28 8.75 5.64
CA LEU A 215 6.34 8.98 4.19
C LEU A 215 5.92 7.75 3.38
N LEU A 216 6.08 6.55 3.93
CA LEU A 216 5.78 5.29 3.26
C LEU A 216 4.31 4.85 3.45
N GLN A 217 3.52 5.57 4.26
CA GLN A 217 2.12 5.20 4.57
C GLN A 217 1.20 5.27 3.35
N ASP A 218 1.48 6.16 2.39
CA ASP A 218 0.64 6.38 1.21
C ASP A 218 0.97 5.43 0.03
N MET A 219 2.03 4.63 0.13
CA MET A 219 2.57 3.82 -0.97
C MET A 219 1.61 2.73 -1.48
N VAL A 220 0.74 2.27 -0.60
CA VAL A 220 0.05 0.99 -0.77
C VAL A 220 -1.47 1.19 -0.95
N ASP A 221 -1.94 2.43 -1.16
CA ASP A 221 -3.38 2.70 -1.33
C ASP A 221 -3.95 1.93 -2.55
N PRO A 222 -4.91 0.99 -2.38
CA PRO A 222 -5.49 0.25 -3.49
C PRO A 222 -6.19 1.14 -4.52
N ALA A 223 -6.66 2.34 -4.12
CA ALA A 223 -7.23 3.32 -5.03
C ALA A 223 -6.21 3.85 -6.05
N ARG A 224 -4.90 3.63 -5.82
CA ARG A 224 -3.83 3.87 -6.80
C ARG A 224 -4.13 3.23 -8.15
N ARG A 225 -4.60 1.97 -8.17
CA ARG A 225 -4.95 1.28 -9.43
C ARG A 225 -6.02 2.03 -10.19
N VAL A 226 -7.04 2.51 -9.47
CA VAL A 226 -8.15 3.28 -10.03
C VAL A 226 -7.60 4.59 -10.59
N LEU A 227 -6.82 5.33 -9.81
CA LEU A 227 -6.15 6.55 -10.28
C LEU A 227 -5.29 6.30 -11.53
N SER A 228 -4.46 5.26 -11.55
CA SER A 228 -3.63 4.89 -12.70
C SER A 228 -4.47 4.57 -13.93
N TRP A 229 -5.59 3.86 -13.77
CA TRP A 229 -6.52 3.56 -14.87
C TRP A 229 -7.07 4.85 -15.50
N TRP A 230 -7.51 5.79 -14.67
CA TRP A 230 -7.99 7.10 -15.13
C TRP A 230 -6.86 7.95 -15.74
N ALA A 231 -5.66 7.92 -15.17
CA ALA A 231 -4.51 8.66 -15.68
C ALA A 231 -4.09 8.18 -17.07
N VAL A 232 -4.16 6.88 -17.35
CA VAL A 232 -3.79 6.31 -18.66
C VAL A 232 -4.90 6.51 -19.70
N HIS A 233 -6.15 6.24 -19.32
CA HIS A 233 -7.24 6.20 -20.30
C HIS A 233 -7.92 7.55 -20.51
N PHE A 234 -7.87 8.44 -19.51
CA PHE A 234 -8.48 9.77 -19.49
C PHE A 234 -7.52 10.87 -18.96
N PRO A 235 -6.28 10.99 -19.48
CA PRO A 235 -5.23 11.83 -18.88
C PRO A 235 -5.63 13.29 -18.70
N ARG A 236 -6.33 13.89 -19.69
CA ARG A 236 -6.77 15.29 -19.63
C ARG A 236 -7.82 15.53 -18.55
N TYR A 237 -8.78 14.63 -18.43
CA TYR A 237 -9.84 14.71 -17.42
C TYR A 237 -9.27 14.48 -16.02
N THR A 238 -8.41 13.48 -15.86
CA THR A 238 -7.70 13.21 -14.61
C THR A 238 -6.85 14.42 -14.18
N LYS A 239 -6.07 15.01 -15.10
CA LYS A 239 -5.31 16.24 -14.82
C LYS A 239 -6.23 17.39 -14.40
N TRP A 240 -7.37 17.58 -15.08
CA TRP A 240 -8.33 18.60 -14.70
C TRP A 240 -8.88 18.40 -13.28
N LEU A 241 -9.27 17.17 -12.92
CA LEU A 241 -9.76 16.81 -11.57
C LEU A 241 -8.74 17.15 -10.49
N TYR A 242 -7.49 16.70 -10.66
CA TYR A 242 -6.48 16.83 -9.60
C TYR A 242 -5.87 18.24 -9.50
N THR A 243 -5.99 19.07 -10.54
CA THR A 243 -5.54 20.47 -10.52
C THR A 243 -6.54 21.43 -9.87
N ARG A 244 -7.74 20.97 -9.47
CA ARG A 244 -8.69 21.83 -8.75
C ARG A 244 -8.21 22.11 -7.32
N THR A 245 -8.47 23.33 -6.84
CA THR A 245 -8.17 23.81 -5.49
C THR A 245 -9.38 24.55 -4.89
N GLY A 246 -9.34 24.86 -3.60
CA GLY A 246 -10.37 25.66 -2.93
C GLY A 246 -11.76 24.99 -2.87
N LEU A 247 -12.82 25.76 -3.14
CA LEU A 247 -14.20 25.27 -3.07
C LEU A 247 -14.47 24.09 -4.00
N MET A 248 -13.95 24.16 -5.24
CA MET A 248 -14.16 23.11 -6.24
C MET A 248 -13.55 21.79 -5.79
N ASP A 249 -12.36 21.82 -5.19
CA ASP A 249 -11.70 20.62 -4.64
C ASP A 249 -12.50 20.01 -3.49
N ARG A 250 -13.04 20.84 -2.59
CA ARG A 250 -13.90 20.38 -1.49
C ARG A 250 -15.19 19.72 -2.01
N VAL A 251 -15.81 20.32 -3.04
CA VAL A 251 -17.02 19.77 -3.67
C VAL A 251 -16.72 18.42 -4.33
N LEU A 252 -15.68 18.34 -5.16
CA LEU A 252 -15.29 17.09 -5.84
C LEU A 252 -14.93 15.98 -4.85
N THR A 253 -14.22 16.33 -3.77
CA THR A 253 -13.85 15.39 -2.72
C THR A 253 -15.07 14.89 -1.94
N ARG A 254 -16.00 15.79 -1.57
CA ARG A 254 -17.23 15.42 -0.83
C ARG A 254 -18.20 14.61 -1.70
N ALA A 255 -18.27 14.91 -3.00
CA ALA A 255 -19.07 14.17 -3.96
C ALA A 255 -18.49 12.80 -4.33
N GLY A 256 -17.27 12.47 -3.90
CA GLY A 256 -16.63 11.17 -4.18
C GLY A 256 -16.27 10.95 -5.65
N VAL A 257 -16.09 12.03 -6.42
CA VAL A 257 -15.81 11.96 -7.88
C VAL A 257 -14.34 11.62 -8.15
N LEU A 258 -13.45 11.92 -7.19
CA LEU A 258 -12.02 11.65 -7.35
C LEU A 258 -11.75 10.13 -7.39
N PRO A 259 -11.04 9.62 -8.42
CA PRO A 259 -10.60 8.23 -8.50
C PRO A 259 -9.87 7.73 -7.25
N MET A 260 -9.14 8.64 -6.61
CA MET A 260 -8.42 8.46 -5.35
C MET A 260 -8.49 9.78 -4.56
N ARG A 261 -8.76 9.72 -3.26
CA ARG A 261 -8.76 10.93 -2.41
C ARG A 261 -7.35 11.52 -2.33
N LYS A 262 -7.26 12.86 -2.24
CA LYS A 262 -5.99 13.53 -1.96
C LYS A 262 -5.62 13.35 -0.48
N PRO A 263 -4.32 13.25 -0.13
CA PRO A 263 -3.16 13.20 -1.03
C PRO A 263 -3.11 11.88 -1.83
N THR A 264 -2.59 11.93 -3.06
CA THR A 264 -2.42 10.73 -3.91
C THR A 264 -1.20 9.90 -3.47
N VAL A 265 -1.07 8.67 -3.95
CA VAL A 265 0.12 7.84 -3.67
C VAL A 265 1.41 8.58 -4.01
N TYR A 266 2.42 8.42 -3.15
CA TYR A 266 3.73 9.07 -3.21
C TYR A 266 3.71 10.59 -3.06
N SER A 267 2.62 11.20 -2.58
CA SER A 267 2.61 12.65 -2.37
C SER A 267 3.58 13.02 -1.26
N GLY A 268 3.67 12.21 -0.19
CA GLY A 268 4.65 12.41 0.88
C GLY A 268 6.08 12.29 0.37
N ILE A 269 6.38 11.19 -0.34
CA ILE A 269 7.71 10.94 -0.90
C ILE A 269 8.13 12.02 -1.91
N ARG A 270 7.20 12.51 -2.74
CA ARG A 270 7.46 13.63 -3.66
C ARG A 270 7.67 14.93 -2.89
N ALA A 271 6.87 15.24 -1.89
CA ALA A 271 7.11 16.43 -1.06
C ALA A 271 8.53 16.38 -0.44
N HIS A 272 8.91 15.25 0.15
CA HIS A 272 10.26 15.02 0.68
C HIS A 272 11.36 15.23 -0.37
N ALA A 273 11.20 14.66 -1.57
CA ALA A 273 12.16 14.84 -2.66
C ALA A 273 12.30 16.31 -3.12
N LEU A 274 11.21 17.08 -3.07
CA LEU A 274 11.23 18.50 -3.40
C LEU A 274 11.90 19.31 -2.29
N ASP A 275 11.58 19.03 -1.04
CA ASP A 275 12.16 19.70 0.13
C ASP A 275 13.67 19.42 0.22
N ALA A 276 14.09 18.20 -0.09
CA ALA A 276 15.49 17.80 -0.20
C ALA A 276 16.25 18.63 -1.24
N TRP A 277 15.65 18.78 -2.43
CA TRP A 277 16.19 19.62 -3.50
C TRP A 277 16.31 21.09 -3.08
N VAL A 278 15.24 21.67 -2.52
CA VAL A 278 15.22 23.07 -2.08
C VAL A 278 16.29 23.30 -1.00
N SER A 279 16.36 22.42 0.00
CA SER A 279 17.34 22.50 1.09
C SER A 279 18.78 22.45 0.57
N PHE A 280 19.07 21.52 -0.35
CA PHE A 280 20.39 21.44 -0.98
C PHE A 280 20.72 22.69 -1.80
N LYS A 281 19.78 23.16 -2.63
CA LYS A 281 19.99 24.34 -3.49
C LYS A 281 20.29 25.57 -2.65
N ASP A 282 19.51 25.81 -1.60
CA ASP A 282 19.70 26.94 -0.70
C ASP A 282 21.07 26.89 -0.01
N ALA A 283 21.54 25.70 0.36
CA ALA A 283 22.87 25.52 0.93
C ALA A 283 23.98 25.71 -0.12
N ALA A 284 23.85 25.13 -1.31
CA ALA A 284 24.83 25.23 -2.39
C ALA A 284 25.04 26.67 -2.87
N ILE A 285 24.00 27.50 -2.82
CA ILE A 285 24.09 28.93 -3.12
C ILE A 285 24.81 29.70 -2.01
N LYS A 286 24.65 29.30 -0.74
CA LYS A 286 25.21 29.99 0.43
C LYS A 286 26.64 29.55 0.78
N GLU A 287 26.97 28.29 0.51
CA GLU A 287 28.21 27.65 0.95
C GLU A 287 28.95 27.06 -0.27
N SER A 288 30.18 27.52 -0.52
CA SER A 288 30.97 27.13 -1.70
C SER A 288 31.37 25.64 -1.74
N ASN A 289 31.11 24.87 -0.68
CA ASN A 289 31.55 23.47 -0.57
C ASN A 289 30.53 22.63 0.20
N THR A 290 29.45 22.20 -0.46
CA THR A 290 28.45 21.31 0.15
C THR A 290 28.95 19.86 0.23
N SER A 291 28.66 19.17 1.33
CA SER A 291 29.05 17.78 1.60
C SER A 291 28.40 16.74 0.67
N ALA A 292 27.32 17.11 -0.03
CA ALA A 292 26.58 16.22 -0.93
C ALA A 292 27.20 16.06 -2.33
N GLN A 293 28.45 16.47 -2.55
CA GLN A 293 29.13 16.37 -3.85
C GLN A 293 29.18 14.96 -4.46
N ASP A 294 29.15 13.92 -3.62
CA ASP A 294 29.20 12.51 -4.06
C ASP A 294 27.82 11.88 -4.29
N SER A 295 26.74 12.59 -3.95
CA SER A 295 25.37 12.17 -4.22
C SER A 295 24.97 12.41 -5.68
N ILE A 296 23.88 11.77 -6.14
CA ILE A 296 23.31 12.06 -7.46
C ILE A 296 22.90 13.53 -7.57
N LEU A 297 22.32 14.09 -6.51
CA LEU A 297 21.91 15.49 -6.48
C LEU A 297 23.09 16.44 -6.69
N GLY A 298 24.18 16.24 -5.95
CA GLY A 298 25.40 17.03 -6.11
C GLY A 298 26.05 16.88 -7.48
N MET A 299 26.01 15.68 -8.07
CA MET A 299 26.51 15.44 -9.43
C MET A 299 25.71 16.20 -10.50
N LEU A 300 24.37 16.18 -10.40
CA LEU A 300 23.49 16.90 -11.31
C LEU A 300 23.62 18.41 -11.14
N TRP A 301 23.80 18.89 -9.91
CA TRP A 301 24.07 20.30 -9.61
C TRP A 301 25.36 20.81 -10.26
N LYS A 302 26.47 20.08 -10.13
CA LYS A 302 27.74 20.43 -10.81
C LYS A 302 27.57 20.53 -12.33
N HIS A 303 26.71 19.70 -12.92
CA HIS A 303 26.41 19.81 -14.34
C HIS A 303 25.58 21.05 -14.68
N HIS A 304 24.58 21.38 -13.85
CA HIS A 304 23.79 22.60 -13.96
C HIS A 304 24.66 23.87 -13.89
N GLU A 305 25.58 23.94 -12.91
CA GLU A 305 26.50 25.07 -12.77
C GLU A 305 27.49 25.23 -13.93
N SER A 306 27.76 24.15 -14.68
CA SER A 306 28.70 24.20 -15.81
C SER A 306 28.20 25.02 -17.02
N GLN A 307 26.95 25.54 -16.98
CA GLN A 307 26.34 26.46 -17.97
C GLN A 307 26.54 26.05 -19.44
N LYS A 308 26.55 24.74 -19.71
CA LYS A 308 26.53 24.24 -21.10
C LYS A 308 25.18 24.60 -21.73
N GLU A 309 25.16 24.82 -23.03
CA GLU A 309 23.97 25.23 -23.80
C GLU A 309 22.77 24.27 -23.62
N ASP A 310 23.02 23.02 -23.19
CA ASP A 310 22.05 21.99 -22.82
C ASP A 310 21.95 21.72 -21.29
N GLY A 311 22.17 22.73 -20.45
CA GLY A 311 22.14 22.61 -18.99
C GLY A 311 20.79 22.15 -18.43
N LEU A 312 20.79 21.53 -17.24
CA LEU A 312 19.57 21.11 -16.55
C LEU A 312 18.88 22.32 -15.93
N GLU A 313 17.56 22.42 -15.93
CA GLU A 313 16.87 23.38 -15.07
C GLU A 313 16.69 22.82 -13.64
N ASP A 314 16.46 23.70 -12.66
CA ASP A 314 16.20 23.33 -11.26
C ASP A 314 15.18 22.18 -11.12
N MET A 315 14.04 22.33 -11.79
CA MET A 315 12.96 21.36 -11.71
C MET A 315 13.26 20.08 -12.50
N ASP A 316 14.21 20.11 -13.44
CA ASP A 316 14.67 18.90 -14.11
C ASP A 316 15.51 18.04 -13.15
N ILE A 317 16.32 18.66 -12.29
CA ILE A 317 17.07 17.97 -11.24
C ILE A 317 16.12 17.38 -10.20
N ALA A 318 15.19 18.20 -9.69
CA ALA A 318 14.20 17.74 -8.72
C ALA A 318 13.36 16.57 -9.25
N SER A 319 12.92 16.65 -10.51
CA SER A 319 12.15 15.58 -11.16
C SER A 319 12.97 14.31 -11.39
N GLU A 320 14.25 14.45 -11.74
CA GLU A 320 15.19 13.33 -11.92
C GLU A 320 15.43 12.58 -10.61
N CYS A 321 15.71 13.29 -9.52
CA CYS A 321 15.90 12.67 -8.21
C CYS A 321 14.61 12.03 -7.68
N ALA A 322 13.45 12.67 -7.85
CA ALA A 322 12.18 12.11 -7.39
C ALA A 322 11.77 10.84 -8.15
N ASP A 323 12.07 10.75 -9.44
CA ASP A 323 11.86 9.52 -10.24
C ASP A 323 12.75 8.37 -9.74
N GLN A 324 14.05 8.64 -9.56
CA GLN A 324 14.99 7.64 -9.08
C GLN A 324 14.67 7.17 -7.65
N LEU A 325 14.18 8.08 -6.81
CA LEU A 325 13.72 7.76 -5.45
C LEU A 325 12.62 6.72 -5.50
N LEU A 326 11.56 6.97 -6.28
CA LEU A 326 10.43 6.04 -6.42
C LEU A 326 10.85 4.70 -7.05
N ALA A 327 11.74 4.73 -8.03
CA ALA A 327 12.23 3.53 -8.70
C ALA A 327 13.03 2.62 -7.74
N GLY A 328 13.84 3.21 -6.85
CA GLY A 328 14.70 2.48 -5.92
C GLY A 328 14.00 1.87 -4.71
N ILE A 329 12.83 2.40 -4.30
CA ILE A 329 12.10 1.89 -3.13
C ILE A 329 11.35 0.59 -3.46
N ASP A 330 10.32 0.67 -4.31
CA ASP A 330 9.38 -0.44 -4.54
C ASP A 330 10.08 -1.68 -5.09
N THR A 331 10.94 -1.49 -6.10
CA THR A 331 11.46 -2.63 -6.89
C THR A 331 12.39 -3.53 -6.09
N THR A 332 13.27 -2.95 -5.28
CA THR A 332 14.20 -3.70 -4.42
C THR A 332 13.44 -4.33 -3.25
N SER A 333 12.61 -3.56 -2.54
CA SER A 333 11.83 -4.05 -1.38
C SER A 333 10.93 -5.22 -1.75
N HIS A 334 10.21 -5.14 -2.87
CA HIS A 334 9.35 -6.22 -3.34
C HIS A 334 10.13 -7.49 -3.70
N THR A 335 11.30 -7.35 -4.33
CA THR A 335 12.12 -8.52 -4.71
C THR A 335 12.66 -9.22 -3.46
N LEU A 336 13.16 -8.45 -2.49
CA LEU A 336 13.58 -8.96 -1.19
C LEU A 336 12.44 -9.68 -0.46
N MET A 337 11.25 -9.09 -0.46
CA MET A 337 10.06 -9.66 0.17
C MET A 337 9.70 -11.02 -0.44
N PHE A 338 9.61 -11.10 -1.78
CA PHE A 338 9.30 -12.36 -2.46
C PHE A 338 10.38 -13.41 -2.25
N LEU A 339 11.67 -13.03 -2.21
CA LEU A 339 12.75 -13.98 -1.94
C LEU A 339 12.67 -14.52 -0.50
N ILE A 340 12.47 -13.65 0.50
CA ILE A 340 12.31 -14.09 1.89
C ILE A 340 11.10 -14.99 2.02
N TRP A 341 9.95 -14.60 1.47
CA TRP A 341 8.74 -15.41 1.50
C TRP A 341 8.94 -16.76 0.82
N ALA A 342 9.51 -16.79 -0.39
CA ALA A 342 9.75 -18.05 -1.11
C ALA A 342 10.69 -18.98 -0.33
N LEU A 343 11.75 -18.45 0.30
CA LEU A 343 12.66 -19.23 1.14
C LEU A 343 12.02 -19.69 2.46
N SER A 344 11.00 -18.99 2.95
CA SER A 344 10.27 -19.31 4.18
C SER A 344 9.27 -20.46 4.00
N LEU A 345 8.91 -20.80 2.75
CA LEU A 345 8.00 -21.89 2.43
C LEU A 345 8.62 -23.26 2.81
N PRO A 346 7.87 -24.17 3.47
CA PRO A 346 8.39 -25.47 3.91
C PRO A 346 9.06 -26.29 2.81
N GLU A 347 8.50 -26.30 1.60
CA GLU A 347 9.02 -27.01 0.42
C GLU A 347 10.37 -26.46 -0.08
N ASN A 348 10.71 -25.22 0.27
CA ASN A 348 11.93 -24.53 -0.14
C ASN A 348 13.01 -24.52 0.95
N ARG A 349 12.80 -25.22 2.06
CA ARG A 349 13.76 -25.30 3.18
C ARG A 349 15.16 -25.71 2.74
N ALA A 350 15.28 -26.67 1.82
CA ALA A 350 16.57 -27.10 1.28
C ALA A 350 17.31 -25.97 0.55
N TYR A 351 16.58 -25.07 -0.12
CA TYR A 351 17.19 -23.90 -0.76
C TYR A 351 17.68 -22.89 0.28
N GLN A 352 16.94 -22.71 1.37
CA GLN A 352 17.36 -21.86 2.49
C GLN A 352 18.64 -22.40 3.14
N GLU A 353 18.70 -23.71 3.43
CA GLU A 353 19.87 -24.37 4.03
C GLU A 353 21.13 -24.26 3.14
N LYS A 354 20.96 -24.38 1.81
CA LYS A 354 22.05 -24.21 0.85
C LYS A 354 22.54 -22.76 0.78
N LEU A 355 21.63 -21.78 0.87
CA LEU A 355 22.00 -20.36 1.00
C LEU A 355 22.78 -20.10 2.28
N ILE A 356 22.26 -20.57 3.43
CA ILE A 356 22.93 -20.45 4.73
C ILE A 356 24.35 -21.02 4.64
N SER A 357 24.49 -22.22 4.06
CA SER A 357 25.79 -22.88 3.87
C SER A 357 26.75 -22.04 3.02
N GLU A 358 26.29 -21.47 1.90
CA GLU A 358 27.10 -20.59 1.04
C GLU A 358 27.54 -19.34 1.79
N VAL A 359 26.62 -18.65 2.47
CA VAL A 359 26.92 -17.37 3.13
C VAL A 359 27.74 -17.56 4.40
N SER A 360 27.67 -18.72 5.07
CA SER A 360 28.54 -19.07 6.20
C SER A 360 30.02 -19.22 5.78
N MET A 361 30.29 -19.63 4.53
CA MET A 361 31.65 -19.80 4.00
C MET A 361 32.34 -18.49 3.59
N ILE A 362 31.65 -17.34 3.68
CA ILE A 362 32.29 -16.03 3.46
C ILE A 362 33.42 -15.85 4.49
N ASP A 363 34.62 -15.56 3.97
CA ASP A 363 35.82 -15.36 4.77
C ASP A 363 35.64 -14.21 5.78
N ALA A 364 36.14 -14.41 7.01
CA ALA A 364 36.02 -13.43 8.08
C ALA A 364 36.68 -12.08 7.75
N SER A 365 37.72 -12.05 6.90
CA SER A 365 38.38 -10.83 6.42
C SER A 365 37.51 -9.98 5.50
N LEU A 366 36.45 -10.57 4.94
CA LEU A 366 35.47 -9.89 4.08
C LEU A 366 34.24 -9.39 4.85
N LEU A 367 34.24 -9.54 6.19
CA LEU A 367 33.22 -9.01 7.08
C LEU A 367 33.68 -7.69 7.67
N ASP A 368 32.74 -6.78 7.91
CA ASP A 368 33.01 -5.59 8.71
C ASP A 368 33.09 -5.92 10.21
N ARG A 369 33.38 -4.91 11.02
CA ARG A 369 33.45 -5.03 12.49
C ARG A 369 32.15 -5.52 13.17
N ASN A 370 31.02 -5.49 12.45
CA ASN A 370 29.71 -5.91 12.94
C ASN A 370 29.30 -7.27 12.34
N GLY A 371 30.19 -7.95 11.61
CA GLY A 371 29.91 -9.22 10.95
C GLY A 371 29.11 -9.11 9.65
N ILE A 372 28.96 -7.89 9.09
CA ILE A 372 28.26 -7.67 7.82
C ILE A 372 29.21 -7.95 6.65
N PRO A 373 28.86 -8.85 5.72
CA PRO A 373 29.67 -9.09 4.53
C PRO A 373 29.83 -7.84 3.66
N SER A 374 31.03 -7.66 3.11
CA SER A 374 31.30 -6.63 2.11
C SER A 374 30.47 -6.83 0.83
N VAL A 375 30.06 -5.73 0.21
CA VAL A 375 29.25 -5.77 -1.03
C VAL A 375 29.98 -6.53 -2.15
N GLN A 376 31.30 -6.44 -2.20
CA GLN A 376 32.14 -7.14 -3.19
C GLN A 376 32.09 -8.65 -2.98
N ALA A 377 32.08 -9.12 -1.72
CA ALA A 377 31.97 -10.53 -1.42
C ALA A 377 30.59 -11.06 -1.86
N THR A 378 29.51 -10.34 -1.51
CA THR A 378 28.14 -10.79 -1.76
C THR A 378 27.74 -10.74 -3.23
N ASP A 379 28.30 -9.83 -4.03
CA ASP A 379 28.08 -9.73 -5.48
C ASP A 379 28.57 -10.96 -6.26
N THR A 380 29.44 -11.79 -5.66
CA THR A 380 30.04 -12.96 -6.33
C THR A 380 29.47 -14.30 -5.88
N LEU A 381 28.48 -14.31 -4.97
CA LEU A 381 27.87 -15.53 -4.44
C LEU A 381 26.98 -16.21 -5.49
N PRO A 382 27.38 -17.38 -6.03
CA PRO A 382 26.69 -17.98 -7.17
C PRO A 382 25.27 -18.46 -6.85
N TYR A 383 25.04 -19.06 -5.68
CA TYR A 383 23.74 -19.61 -5.31
C TYR A 383 22.75 -18.52 -4.89
N LEU A 384 23.19 -17.52 -4.12
CA LEU A 384 22.40 -16.31 -3.89
C LEU A 384 22.06 -15.59 -5.20
N GLY A 385 23.02 -15.51 -6.14
CA GLY A 385 22.78 -14.97 -7.48
C GLY A 385 21.72 -15.75 -8.27
N ALA A 386 21.69 -17.09 -8.14
CA ALA A 386 20.67 -17.94 -8.75
C ALA A 386 19.29 -17.75 -8.09
N LEU A 387 19.23 -17.64 -6.76
CA LEU A 387 18.01 -17.35 -6.00
C LEU A 387 17.39 -16.01 -6.40
N LEU A 388 18.20 -14.95 -6.48
CA LEU A 388 17.74 -13.64 -6.92
C LEU A 388 17.26 -13.66 -8.37
N LYS A 389 17.98 -14.35 -9.26
CA LYS A 389 17.57 -14.48 -10.66
C LYS A 389 16.25 -15.24 -10.80
N GLU A 390 16.05 -16.31 -10.03
CA GLU A 390 14.79 -17.05 -10.04
C GLU A 390 13.64 -16.22 -9.43
N THR A 391 13.91 -15.47 -8.36
CA THR A 391 12.94 -14.55 -7.76
C THR A 391 12.52 -13.48 -8.76
N LEU A 392 13.48 -12.83 -9.43
CA LEU A 392 13.22 -11.81 -10.45
C LEU A 392 12.55 -12.35 -11.71
N ARG A 393 12.72 -13.64 -12.01
CA ARG A 393 12.04 -14.32 -13.11
C ARG A 393 10.58 -14.61 -12.75
N LEU A 394 10.36 -15.27 -11.61
CA LEU A 394 9.03 -15.74 -11.22
C LEU A 394 8.16 -14.60 -10.68
N TYR A 395 8.75 -13.72 -9.87
CA TYR A 395 8.07 -12.62 -9.20
C TYR A 395 8.53 -11.25 -9.70
N VAL A 396 8.58 -11.08 -11.02
CA VAL A 396 9.03 -9.82 -11.65
C VAL A 396 8.17 -8.64 -11.17
N THR A 397 8.80 -7.65 -10.54
CA THR A 397 8.11 -6.53 -9.86
C THR A 397 7.40 -5.57 -10.82
N LEU A 398 7.81 -5.55 -12.09
CA LEU A 398 7.17 -4.82 -13.18
C LEU A 398 6.73 -5.79 -14.31
N PRO A 399 5.66 -6.58 -14.09
CA PRO A 399 5.28 -7.67 -15.00
C PRO A 399 4.62 -7.20 -16.30
N ALA A 400 4.02 -6.00 -16.29
CA ALA A 400 3.21 -5.49 -17.40
C ALA A 400 4.03 -5.10 -18.63
N SER A 401 3.36 -4.99 -19.78
CA SER A 401 3.98 -4.58 -21.05
C SER A 401 4.69 -3.22 -20.95
N GLU A 402 5.85 -3.11 -21.61
CA GLU A 402 6.61 -1.86 -21.80
C GLU A 402 6.30 -1.22 -23.16
N PRO A 403 5.23 -0.42 -23.34
CA PRO A 403 4.81 0.03 -24.66
C PRO A 403 5.86 0.90 -25.35
N ARG A 404 6.01 0.70 -26.67
CA ARG A 404 6.87 1.45 -27.56
C ARG A 404 6.14 1.81 -28.85
N SER A 405 6.64 2.79 -29.58
CA SER A 405 6.17 3.08 -30.94
C SER A 405 7.30 3.65 -31.79
N LEU A 406 7.12 3.63 -33.11
CA LEU A 406 8.07 4.21 -34.05
C LEU A 406 7.33 5.21 -34.96
N PRO A 407 7.91 6.38 -35.31
CA PRO A 407 7.27 7.35 -36.21
C PRO A 407 7.17 6.90 -37.67
N VAL A 408 7.77 5.78 -38.03
CA VAL A 408 7.81 5.23 -39.37
C VAL A 408 7.38 3.76 -39.34
N ASP A 409 6.98 3.25 -40.49
CA ASP A 409 6.64 1.84 -40.66
C ASP A 409 7.86 0.95 -40.36
N SER A 410 7.60 -0.24 -39.85
CA SER A 410 8.63 -1.20 -39.44
C SER A 410 8.18 -2.64 -39.68
N VAL A 411 9.11 -3.58 -39.58
CA VAL A 411 8.82 -5.01 -39.63
C VAL A 411 9.30 -5.65 -38.33
N ILE A 412 8.39 -6.35 -37.65
CA ILE A 412 8.67 -7.06 -36.39
C ILE A 412 8.13 -8.48 -36.53
N ASP A 413 8.98 -9.49 -36.32
CA ASP A 413 8.64 -10.90 -36.51
C ASP A 413 7.98 -11.21 -37.88
N GLY A 414 8.41 -10.50 -38.93
CA GLY A 414 7.84 -10.64 -40.28
C GLY A 414 6.50 -9.92 -40.51
N TYR A 415 5.92 -9.29 -39.48
CA TYR A 415 4.70 -8.49 -39.60
C TYR A 415 5.03 -7.04 -39.92
N HIS A 416 4.30 -6.46 -40.87
CA HIS A 416 4.34 -5.03 -41.15
C HIS A 416 3.61 -4.25 -40.07
N ILE A 417 4.32 -3.37 -39.37
CA ILE A 417 3.84 -2.52 -38.29
C ILE A 417 3.85 -1.06 -38.78
N PRO A 418 2.69 -0.46 -39.03
CA PRO A 418 2.60 0.94 -39.43
C PRO A 418 3.15 1.90 -38.38
N ALA A 419 3.52 3.10 -38.82
CA ALA A 419 3.90 4.21 -37.98
C ALA A 419 2.92 4.44 -36.83
N ARG A 420 3.48 4.68 -35.64
CA ARG A 420 2.79 4.99 -34.38
C ARG A 420 1.86 3.89 -33.83
N VAL A 421 1.82 2.70 -34.43
CA VAL A 421 1.25 1.52 -33.77
C VAL A 421 2.04 1.21 -32.50
N ILE A 422 1.34 0.94 -31.41
CA ILE A 422 1.96 0.60 -30.13
C ILE A 422 2.38 -0.86 -30.20
N VAL A 423 3.64 -1.13 -29.88
CA VAL A 423 4.18 -2.49 -29.75
C VAL A 423 4.75 -2.67 -28.35
N GLY A 424 4.68 -3.87 -27.80
CA GLY A 424 5.23 -4.11 -26.48
C GLY A 424 5.52 -5.57 -26.18
N ILE A 425 6.43 -5.80 -25.25
CA ILE A 425 6.69 -7.10 -24.63
C ILE A 425 6.52 -6.93 -23.12
N SER A 426 6.06 -8.00 -22.47
CA SER A 426 5.89 -8.09 -21.02
C SER A 426 6.95 -9.03 -20.45
N PRO A 427 7.70 -8.64 -19.40
CA PRO A 427 8.63 -9.54 -18.71
C PRO A 427 7.95 -10.82 -18.24
N TYR A 428 6.73 -10.72 -17.69
CA TYR A 428 5.95 -11.87 -17.28
C TYR A 428 5.73 -12.86 -18.42
N CYS A 429 5.38 -12.40 -19.63
CA CYS A 429 5.17 -13.30 -20.77
C CYS A 429 6.44 -14.02 -21.22
N LEU A 430 7.60 -13.35 -21.17
CA LEU A 430 8.89 -13.96 -21.49
C LEU A 430 9.29 -15.01 -20.44
N HIS A 431 9.13 -14.66 -19.17
CA HIS A 431 9.58 -15.47 -18.02
C HIS A 431 8.69 -16.68 -17.74
N GLN A 432 7.45 -16.63 -18.23
CA GLN A 432 6.48 -17.75 -18.16
C GLN A 432 6.55 -18.67 -19.39
N ASN A 433 7.52 -18.49 -20.29
CA ASN A 433 7.66 -19.37 -21.45
C ASN A 433 8.12 -20.77 -21.03
N ALA A 434 7.18 -21.72 -20.97
CA ALA A 434 7.43 -23.11 -20.58
C ALA A 434 8.40 -23.87 -21.50
N GLN A 435 8.63 -23.39 -22.74
CA GLN A 435 9.61 -23.99 -23.66
C GLN A 435 11.06 -23.65 -23.24
N VAL A 436 11.25 -22.58 -22.46
CA VAL A 436 12.56 -22.10 -22.01
C VAL A 436 12.73 -22.35 -20.51
N PHE A 437 11.70 -22.06 -19.73
CA PHE A 437 11.66 -22.26 -18.29
C PHE A 437 10.72 -23.43 -17.98
N HIS A 438 11.26 -24.66 -17.91
CA HIS A 438 10.47 -25.83 -17.52
C HIS A 438 9.81 -25.63 -16.15
N GLU A 439 8.53 -26.00 -16.02
CA GLU A 439 7.68 -25.67 -14.86
C GLU A 439 7.79 -24.17 -14.49
N PRO A 440 7.34 -23.25 -15.36
CA PRO A 440 7.66 -21.83 -15.22
C PRO A 440 7.05 -21.18 -13.99
N LEU A 441 6.01 -21.77 -13.40
CA LEU A 441 5.38 -21.31 -12.16
C LEU A 441 6.07 -21.83 -10.88
N ARG A 442 7.01 -22.78 -11.01
CA ARG A 442 7.72 -23.35 -9.85
C ARG A 442 8.96 -22.52 -9.55
N PHE A 443 9.08 -22.09 -8.30
CA PHE A 443 10.33 -21.50 -7.79
C PHE A 443 11.41 -22.57 -7.73
N ASN A 444 12.38 -22.49 -8.65
CA ASN A 444 13.47 -23.45 -8.73
C ASN A 444 14.80 -22.75 -9.07
N PRO A 445 15.63 -22.39 -8.07
CA PRO A 445 16.94 -21.79 -8.32
C PRO A 445 17.94 -22.75 -8.97
N GLU A 446 17.77 -24.06 -8.83
CA GLU A 446 18.69 -25.06 -9.38
C GLU A 446 18.69 -25.08 -10.92
N ARG A 447 17.66 -24.53 -11.57
CA ARG A 447 17.63 -24.40 -13.04
C ARG A 447 18.81 -23.61 -13.59
N TRP A 448 19.39 -22.71 -12.79
CA TRP A 448 20.53 -21.88 -13.19
C TRP A 448 21.88 -22.62 -13.14
N PHE A 449 21.89 -23.87 -12.65
CA PHE A 449 23.05 -24.76 -12.60
C PHE A 449 22.89 -26.00 -13.50
N GLY A 450 21.87 -26.01 -14.37
CA GLY A 450 21.63 -27.09 -15.33
C GLY A 450 22.63 -27.10 -16.51
N PRO A 451 22.31 -27.83 -17.60
CA PRO A 451 23.14 -27.88 -18.80
C PRO A 451 23.43 -26.47 -19.34
N ALA A 452 24.68 -26.23 -19.75
CA ALA A 452 25.13 -24.90 -20.17
C ALA A 452 24.29 -24.32 -21.32
N SER A 453 23.85 -25.14 -22.28
CA SER A 453 22.96 -24.72 -23.37
C SER A 453 21.66 -24.12 -22.86
N ASP A 454 21.06 -24.76 -21.87
CA ASP A 454 19.74 -24.40 -21.35
C ASP A 454 19.85 -23.14 -20.51
N VAL A 455 20.92 -23.05 -19.71
CA VAL A 455 21.22 -21.86 -18.91
C VAL A 455 21.49 -20.64 -19.81
N GLU A 456 22.24 -20.79 -20.90
CA GLU A 456 22.48 -19.71 -21.86
C GLU A 456 21.20 -19.27 -22.58
N GLU A 457 20.32 -20.20 -22.93
CA GLU A 457 19.02 -19.84 -23.51
C GLU A 457 18.14 -19.12 -22.48
N MET A 458 18.02 -19.62 -21.25
CA MET A 458 17.30 -18.94 -20.17
C MET A 458 17.84 -17.54 -19.90
N LYS A 459 19.15 -17.32 -19.96
CA LYS A 459 19.77 -15.99 -19.82
C LYS A 459 19.34 -15.02 -20.92
N ARG A 460 19.11 -15.49 -22.15
CA ARG A 460 18.62 -14.64 -23.26
C ARG A 460 17.17 -14.21 -23.08
N TRP A 461 16.35 -15.06 -22.44
CA TRP A 461 14.95 -14.78 -22.13
C TRP A 461 14.76 -14.05 -20.79
N PHE A 462 15.76 -14.08 -19.91
CA PHE A 462 15.76 -13.33 -18.66
C PHE A 462 15.81 -11.82 -18.94
N TRP A 463 14.78 -11.11 -18.48
CA TRP A 463 14.48 -9.73 -18.87
C TRP A 463 13.85 -8.92 -17.73
N ALA A 464 14.32 -9.14 -16.49
CA ALA A 464 13.80 -8.44 -15.31
C ALA A 464 14.21 -6.95 -15.25
N PHE A 465 15.31 -6.58 -15.92
CA PHE A 465 15.87 -5.22 -15.92
C PHE A 465 15.76 -4.52 -17.28
N SER A 466 14.87 -5.01 -18.16
CA SER A 466 14.74 -4.58 -19.55
C SER A 466 16.06 -4.75 -20.34
N SER A 467 16.20 -4.10 -21.50
CA SER A 467 17.41 -4.19 -22.33
C SER A 467 17.68 -2.92 -23.17
N GLY A 468 18.84 -2.90 -23.82
CA GLY A 468 19.22 -1.84 -24.76
C GLY A 468 19.43 -0.48 -24.10
N GLY A 469 19.25 0.60 -24.86
CA GLY A 469 19.50 1.96 -24.37
C GLY A 469 18.66 2.37 -23.16
N ARG A 470 17.54 1.67 -22.93
CA ARG A 470 16.57 1.93 -21.86
C ARG A 470 16.62 0.92 -20.70
N MET A 471 17.61 0.03 -20.69
CA MET A 471 17.84 -0.90 -19.57
C MET A 471 17.96 -0.15 -18.24
N CYS A 472 17.51 -0.79 -17.17
CA CYS A 472 17.53 -0.25 -15.81
C CYS A 472 18.91 0.30 -15.47
N ILE A 473 18.96 1.57 -15.06
CA ILE A 473 20.21 2.22 -14.63
C ILE A 473 20.62 1.77 -13.21
N GLY A 474 19.64 1.49 -12.35
CA GLY A 474 19.83 1.09 -10.95
C GLY A 474 20.22 -0.38 -10.75
N LEU A 475 20.45 -1.17 -11.81
CA LEU A 475 20.74 -2.61 -11.74
C LEU A 475 21.78 -2.95 -10.67
N HIS A 476 22.93 -2.27 -10.69
CA HIS A 476 24.05 -2.61 -9.81
C HIS A 476 23.80 -2.19 -8.36
N LEU A 477 23.10 -1.07 -8.14
CA LEU A 477 22.71 -0.64 -6.79
C LEU A 477 21.69 -1.61 -6.19
N ALA A 478 20.66 -1.99 -6.95
CA ALA A 478 19.66 -2.97 -6.52
C ALA A 478 20.30 -4.33 -6.20
N MET A 479 21.22 -4.82 -7.05
CA MET A 479 21.94 -6.06 -6.76
C MET A 479 22.79 -5.95 -5.50
N ALA A 480 23.52 -4.85 -5.29
CA ALA A 480 24.31 -4.63 -4.07
C ALA A 480 23.45 -4.62 -2.80
N GLU A 481 22.30 -3.95 -2.83
CA GLU A 481 21.30 -3.97 -1.75
C GLU A 481 20.81 -5.39 -1.48
N MET A 482 20.33 -6.08 -2.51
CA MET A 482 19.71 -7.39 -2.38
C MET A 482 20.71 -8.46 -1.91
N THR A 483 21.90 -8.52 -2.50
CA THR A 483 22.89 -9.55 -2.14
C THR A 483 23.42 -9.32 -0.73
N THR A 484 23.66 -8.06 -0.34
CA THR A 484 24.21 -7.74 0.98
C THR A 484 23.21 -8.01 2.09
N LEU A 485 21.95 -7.58 1.92
CA LEU A 485 20.92 -7.82 2.92
C LEU A 485 20.64 -9.33 3.08
N MET A 486 20.48 -10.06 1.98
CA MET A 486 20.18 -11.50 2.06
C MET A 486 21.34 -12.30 2.63
N ALA A 487 22.58 -12.00 2.24
CA ALA A 487 23.73 -12.65 2.84
C ALA A 487 23.83 -12.38 4.35
N ALA A 488 23.58 -11.14 4.79
CA ALA A 488 23.63 -10.79 6.20
C ALA A 488 22.48 -11.42 7.02
N VAL A 489 21.26 -11.43 6.49
CA VAL A 489 20.10 -12.07 7.14
C VAL A 489 20.34 -13.57 7.27
N TYR A 490 20.62 -14.29 6.18
CA TYR A 490 20.75 -15.75 6.23
C TYR A 490 22.08 -16.25 6.82
N ARG A 491 23.03 -15.35 7.10
CA ARG A 491 24.21 -15.69 7.90
C ARG A 491 23.89 -15.76 9.40
N ASN A 492 22.86 -15.03 9.86
CA ASN A 492 22.52 -14.89 11.28
C ASN A 492 21.17 -15.50 11.66
N TYR A 493 20.26 -15.66 10.69
CA TYR A 493 18.87 -16.06 10.92
C TYR A 493 18.42 -17.14 9.93
N SER A 494 17.33 -17.79 10.30
CA SER A 494 16.49 -18.58 9.40
C SER A 494 15.07 -18.02 9.40
N THR A 495 14.32 -18.26 8.35
CA THR A 495 12.98 -17.69 8.14
C THR A 495 11.94 -18.79 7.92
N THR A 496 10.73 -18.56 8.41
CA THR A 496 9.58 -19.47 8.27
C THR A 496 8.30 -18.66 8.11
N ILE A 497 7.28 -19.26 7.50
CA ILE A 497 5.95 -18.64 7.42
C ILE A 497 5.36 -18.51 8.83
N LYS A 498 4.79 -17.35 9.14
CA LYS A 498 4.07 -17.10 10.40
C LYS A 498 2.87 -18.05 10.50
N PRO A 499 2.62 -18.70 11.66
CA PRO A 499 1.44 -19.53 11.83
C PRO A 499 0.14 -18.79 11.47
N GLY A 500 -0.71 -19.43 10.67
CA GLY A 500 -1.94 -18.86 10.12
C GLY A 500 -1.82 -18.27 8.71
N TYR A 501 -0.61 -18.21 8.16
CA TYR A 501 -0.33 -17.68 6.82
C TYR A 501 0.10 -18.75 5.81
N GLU A 502 0.01 -20.03 6.17
CA GLU A 502 0.34 -21.19 5.33
C GLU A 502 -0.68 -21.34 4.18
N GLY A 503 -0.50 -20.56 3.12
CA GLY A 503 -1.47 -20.46 2.03
C GLY A 503 -1.69 -19.03 1.52
N VAL A 504 -0.91 -18.09 2.02
CA VAL A 504 -1.00 -16.67 1.67
C VAL A 504 0.28 -16.23 0.94
N SER A 505 0.12 -15.67 -0.25
CA SER A 505 1.23 -15.03 -0.98
C SER A 505 1.27 -13.53 -0.65
N PRO A 506 2.47 -12.91 -0.61
CA PRO A 506 2.61 -11.47 -0.70
C PRO A 506 1.98 -10.97 -2.00
N GLY A 507 1.43 -9.76 -1.96
CA GLY A 507 0.85 -9.09 -3.12
C GLY A 507 1.48 -7.73 -3.33
N VAL A 508 1.96 -7.45 -4.54
CA VAL A 508 2.52 -6.15 -4.91
C VAL A 508 1.59 -5.44 -5.89
N THR A 509 1.25 -4.19 -5.59
CA THR A 509 0.40 -3.41 -6.49
C THR A 509 1.25 -2.94 -7.67
N SER A 510 1.08 -3.59 -8.81
CA SER A 510 1.56 -3.09 -10.09
C SER A 510 0.59 -2.03 -10.64
N ARG A 511 0.85 -1.59 -11.88
CA ARG A 511 0.13 -0.50 -12.58
C ARG A 511 -1.39 -0.58 -12.46
N PHE A 512 -1.97 -1.68 -12.94
CA PHE A 512 -3.41 -1.92 -12.98
C PHE A 512 -3.81 -3.20 -12.28
N GLU A 513 -2.87 -3.91 -11.67
CA GLU A 513 -3.07 -5.25 -11.14
C GLU A 513 -2.31 -5.43 -9.84
N VAL A 514 -2.77 -6.36 -9.01
CA VAL A 514 -1.99 -6.83 -7.86
C VAL A 514 -1.32 -8.11 -8.33
N PHE A 515 0.00 -8.13 -8.30
CA PHE A 515 0.81 -9.28 -8.69
C PHE A 515 1.16 -10.10 -7.46
N PHE A 516 0.97 -11.41 -7.53
CA PHE A 516 1.16 -12.38 -6.46
C PHE A 516 1.41 -13.77 -7.07
N ASP A 517 1.82 -14.75 -6.27
CA ASP A 517 1.96 -16.13 -6.74
C ASP A 517 0.58 -16.77 -6.97
N GLU A 518 0.26 -17.04 -8.24
CA GLU A 518 -1.03 -17.58 -8.67
C GLU A 518 -1.31 -19.01 -8.19
N THR A 519 -0.31 -19.71 -7.64
CA THR A 519 -0.50 -21.05 -7.04
C THR A 519 -1.18 -20.97 -5.66
N PHE A 520 -1.24 -19.78 -5.05
CA PHE A 520 -1.87 -19.53 -3.76
C PHE A 520 -3.30 -19.00 -3.90
N LYS A 521 -4.19 -19.46 -3.01
CA LYS A 521 -5.63 -19.10 -3.04
C LYS A 521 -5.94 -17.74 -2.39
N GLN A 522 -5.06 -17.28 -1.50
CA GLN A 522 -5.24 -16.07 -0.71
C GLN A 522 -4.03 -15.16 -0.86
N ILE A 523 -4.29 -13.85 -0.79
CA ILE A 523 -3.28 -12.80 -0.84
C ILE A 523 -3.37 -12.04 0.47
N GLU A 524 -2.24 -11.78 1.11
CA GLU A 524 -2.21 -10.83 2.23
C GLU A 524 -2.31 -9.43 1.62
N SER A 525 -3.52 -8.89 1.57
CA SER A 525 -3.70 -7.48 1.24
C SER A 525 -3.52 -6.67 2.51
N SER A 526 -2.54 -5.77 2.53
CA SER A 526 -2.33 -4.76 3.59
C SER A 526 -3.55 -3.84 3.85
N SER A 527 -4.67 -4.02 3.14
CA SER A 527 -5.86 -3.19 3.24
C SER A 527 -6.65 -3.40 4.53
N THR A 528 -6.67 -4.62 5.07
CA THR A 528 -7.34 -4.91 6.36
C THR A 528 -6.60 -4.22 7.51
N LEU A 529 -5.28 -4.45 7.60
CA LEU A 529 -4.41 -3.78 8.56
C LEU A 529 -4.43 -2.25 8.38
N ARG A 530 -4.47 -1.73 7.15
CA ARG A 530 -4.56 -0.27 6.93
C ARG A 530 -5.92 0.30 7.32
N ARG A 531 -7.03 -0.38 6.99
CA ARG A 531 -8.36 0.08 7.41
C ARG A 531 -8.42 0.11 8.93
N LEU A 532 -7.88 -0.91 9.58
CA LEU A 532 -7.84 -1.00 11.03
C LEU A 532 -6.95 0.10 11.65
N ALA A 533 -5.72 0.27 11.16
CA ALA A 533 -4.81 1.33 11.61
C ALA A 533 -5.39 2.74 11.38
N LYS A 534 -6.11 2.96 10.27
CA LYS A 534 -6.80 4.22 9.99
C LYS A 534 -7.93 4.48 10.98
N ASP A 535 -8.75 3.48 11.27
CA ASP A 535 -9.86 3.60 12.21
C ASP A 535 -9.33 3.85 13.63
N HIS A 536 -8.25 3.18 14.06
CA HIS A 536 -7.56 3.44 15.32
C HIS A 536 -6.97 4.85 15.38
N LYS A 537 -6.24 5.28 14.35
CA LYS A 537 -5.69 6.64 14.28
C LYS A 537 -6.79 7.70 14.36
N SER A 538 -7.92 7.48 13.70
CA SER A 538 -9.08 8.37 13.77
C SER A 538 -9.63 8.47 15.19
N LEU A 539 -9.72 7.35 15.92
CA LEU A 539 -10.19 7.31 17.29
C LEU A 539 -9.24 8.01 18.27
N HIS A 540 -7.93 7.84 18.09
CA HIS A 540 -6.93 8.51 18.94
C HIS A 540 -6.82 10.02 18.66
N ALA A 541 -7.14 10.47 17.44
CA ALA A 541 -7.17 11.89 17.09
C ALA A 541 -8.44 12.59 17.60
N ASP A 542 -9.60 11.93 17.49
CA ASP A 542 -10.88 12.46 17.96
C ASP A 542 -11.76 11.29 18.43
N LEU A 543 -12.14 11.28 19.71
CA LEU A 543 -13.01 10.26 20.29
C LEU A 543 -14.49 10.69 20.24
N PRO A 544 -15.43 9.76 20.01
CA PRO A 544 -16.85 10.08 20.11
C PRO A 544 -17.26 10.48 21.54
N PRO A 545 -18.41 11.18 21.69
CA PRO A 545 -18.95 11.56 23.00
C PRO A 545 -19.04 10.37 23.97
N ASN A 546 -18.81 10.63 25.25
CA ASN A 546 -18.85 9.68 26.36
C ASN A 546 -17.72 8.62 26.39
N PHE A 547 -16.80 8.58 25.42
CA PHE A 547 -15.70 7.62 25.43
C PHE A 547 -14.37 8.23 25.90
N LEU A 548 -13.57 7.44 26.61
CA LEU A 548 -12.22 7.80 27.05
C LEU A 548 -11.29 6.59 27.13
N PHE A 549 -10.00 6.81 26.92
CA PHE A 549 -8.97 5.81 27.21
C PHE A 549 -8.61 5.83 28.70
N SER A 550 -8.16 4.69 29.24
CA SER A 550 -7.72 4.62 30.64
C SER A 550 -6.36 5.33 30.82
N PRO A 551 -6.14 6.12 31.88
CA PRO A 551 -4.84 6.73 32.15
C PRO A 551 -3.72 5.70 32.36
N SER A 552 -4.05 4.51 32.87
CA SER A 552 -3.12 3.41 33.14
C SER A 552 -2.66 2.66 31.88
N SER A 553 -3.35 2.81 30.74
CA SER A 553 -2.93 2.18 29.47
C SER A 553 -1.72 2.85 28.80
N ALA A 554 -1.15 3.91 29.40
CA ALA A 554 0.15 4.42 28.97
C ALA A 554 1.34 3.58 29.48
N SER A 555 1.15 2.75 30.52
CA SER A 555 2.22 1.93 31.13
C SER A 555 1.92 0.44 31.23
N GLU A 556 0.66 -0.01 31.05
CA GLU A 556 0.32 -1.44 30.96
C GLU A 556 -0.32 -1.74 29.61
N SER A 557 0.38 -2.58 28.83
CA SER A 557 0.07 -3.06 27.46
C SER A 557 0.26 -2.05 26.31
N VAL A 558 1.33 -2.31 25.57
CA VAL A 558 1.62 -1.86 24.21
C VAL A 558 0.40 -2.09 23.29
N PRO A 559 0.04 -1.18 22.37
CA PRO A 559 -1.05 -1.43 21.42
C PRO A 559 -0.55 -2.28 20.23
N ASP A 560 0.03 -3.46 20.49
CA ASP A 560 0.52 -4.36 19.43
C ASP A 560 -0.59 -5.23 18.83
N ASP A 561 -1.76 -5.28 19.45
CA ASP A 561 -2.93 -5.99 18.91
C ASP A 561 -4.01 -5.00 18.44
N LEU A 562 -3.87 -4.52 17.20
CA LEU A 562 -4.89 -3.70 16.54
C LEU A 562 -6.25 -4.40 16.44
N THR A 563 -6.33 -5.73 16.62
CA THR A 563 -7.58 -6.50 16.58
C THR A 563 -8.37 -6.45 17.89
N ARG A 564 -7.82 -5.83 18.95
CA ARG A 564 -8.48 -5.68 20.24
C ARG A 564 -8.41 -4.25 20.75
N LEU A 565 -9.56 -3.57 20.74
CA LEU A 565 -9.69 -2.22 21.31
C LEU A 565 -10.34 -2.32 22.69
N THR A 566 -9.67 -1.77 23.71
CA THR A 566 -10.22 -1.60 25.06
C THR A 566 -10.42 -0.13 25.35
N ILE A 567 -11.64 0.28 25.71
CA ILE A 567 -12.00 1.68 25.92
C ILE A 567 -12.99 1.81 27.08
N LEU A 568 -13.04 2.96 27.74
CA LEU A 568 -14.03 3.26 28.77
C LEU A 568 -15.20 4.05 28.16
N LEU A 569 -16.41 3.70 28.58
CA LEU A 569 -17.65 4.37 28.21
C LEU A 569 -18.29 4.97 29.47
N ALA A 570 -18.35 6.29 29.55
CA ALA A 570 -19.13 7.01 30.53
C ALA A 570 -20.62 6.91 30.19
N GLY A 571 -21.48 6.74 31.19
CA GLY A 571 -22.92 6.72 30.95
C GLY A 571 -23.42 8.06 30.41
N PRO A 572 -24.19 8.09 29.30
CA PRO A 572 -24.73 9.32 28.75
C PRO A 572 -25.61 10.08 29.75
N GLN A 573 -25.61 11.41 29.67
CA GLN A 573 -26.46 12.26 30.51
C GLN A 573 -27.96 11.98 30.28
N GLY A 574 -28.78 12.15 31.31
CA GLY A 574 -30.23 11.91 31.22
C GLY A 574 -30.65 10.43 31.20
N THR A 575 -29.70 9.49 31.22
CA THR A 575 -29.97 8.04 31.26
C THR A 575 -29.81 7.48 32.68
N PRO A 576 -30.39 6.32 33.02
CA PRO A 576 -30.14 5.65 34.31
C PRO A 576 -28.66 5.23 34.50
N TYR A 577 -27.85 5.32 33.44
CA TYR A 577 -26.44 4.99 33.42
C TYR A 577 -25.53 6.17 33.75
N SER A 578 -26.07 7.40 33.89
CA SER A 578 -25.29 8.65 33.93
C SER A 578 -24.18 8.66 34.99
N ARG A 579 -24.32 7.92 36.10
CA ARG A 579 -23.33 7.86 37.19
C ARG A 579 -22.28 6.76 37.03
N GLY A 580 -22.28 6.06 35.90
CA GLY A 580 -21.41 4.92 35.65
C GLY A 580 -20.30 5.18 34.64
N VAL A 581 -19.25 4.37 34.74
CA VAL A 581 -18.22 4.18 33.71
C VAL A 581 -17.97 2.68 33.52
N TRP A 582 -17.99 2.23 32.27
CA TRP A 582 -17.82 0.82 31.93
C TRP A 582 -16.58 0.59 31.09
N LYS A 583 -15.85 -0.50 31.38
CA LYS A 583 -14.82 -1.02 30.49
C LYS A 583 -15.47 -1.80 29.36
N LEU A 584 -15.32 -1.31 28.14
CA LEU A 584 -15.81 -1.91 26.91
C LEU A 584 -14.64 -2.53 26.13
N GLN A 585 -14.83 -3.73 25.62
CA GLN A 585 -13.87 -4.39 24.75
C GLN A 585 -14.50 -4.67 23.38
N ILE A 586 -13.81 -4.24 22.34
CA ILE A 586 -14.16 -4.50 20.94
C ILE A 586 -13.14 -5.49 20.38
N LYS A 587 -13.62 -6.64 19.91
CA LYS A 587 -12.83 -7.63 19.18
C LYS A 587 -13.12 -7.48 17.69
N ILE A 588 -12.11 -7.12 16.91
CA ILE A 588 -12.18 -6.98 15.46
C ILE A 588 -11.84 -8.34 14.81
N PRO A 589 -12.60 -8.79 13.79
CA PRO A 589 -12.29 -10.02 13.06
C PRO A 589 -11.18 -9.82 12.02
N ASP A 590 -10.51 -10.90 11.64
CA ASP A 590 -9.38 -10.88 10.70
C ASP A 590 -9.76 -10.43 9.28
N ASP A 591 -11.05 -10.48 8.93
CA ASP A 591 -11.59 -10.07 7.63
C ASP A 591 -12.26 -8.67 7.65
N TYR A 592 -12.04 -7.87 8.70
CA TYR A 592 -12.56 -6.50 8.80
C TYR A 592 -12.11 -5.62 7.60
N PRO A 593 -13.00 -4.77 7.01
CA PRO A 593 -14.35 -4.44 7.43
C PRO A 593 -15.44 -5.32 6.80
N ARG A 594 -15.10 -6.47 6.22
CA ARG A 594 -16.09 -7.35 5.58
C ARG A 594 -17.08 -7.90 6.61
N SER A 595 -16.58 -8.35 7.75
CA SER A 595 -17.39 -8.78 8.90
C SER A 595 -17.37 -7.73 10.01
N PRO A 596 -18.46 -7.60 10.80
CA PRO A 596 -18.56 -6.63 11.89
C PRO A 596 -17.66 -7.01 13.08
N PRO A 597 -17.16 -6.02 13.83
CA PRO A 597 -16.53 -6.27 15.13
C PRO A 597 -17.55 -6.70 16.19
N LYS A 598 -17.07 -7.41 17.22
CA LYS A 598 -17.88 -7.86 18.37
C LYS A 598 -17.56 -7.03 19.60
N ALA A 599 -18.60 -6.53 20.26
CA ALA A 599 -18.46 -5.71 21.47
C ALA A 599 -18.92 -6.46 22.71
N ALA A 600 -18.18 -6.32 23.81
CA ALA A 600 -18.55 -6.86 25.12
C ALA A 600 -18.19 -5.91 26.27
N PHE A 601 -19.14 -5.70 27.18
CA PHE A 601 -18.93 -5.00 28.44
C PHE A 601 -18.15 -5.91 29.41
N ARG A 602 -16.99 -5.45 29.88
CA ARG A 602 -16.18 -6.13 30.89
C ARG A 602 -16.56 -5.72 32.31
N THR A 603 -17.04 -4.49 32.47
CA THR A 603 -17.75 -4.06 33.67
C THR A 603 -19.21 -4.52 33.54
N ARG A 604 -19.77 -5.15 34.58
CA ARG A 604 -21.17 -5.63 34.54
C ARG A 604 -22.14 -4.46 34.31
N ILE A 605 -23.11 -4.67 33.43
CA ILE A 605 -24.15 -3.68 33.11
C ILE A 605 -25.52 -4.37 33.08
N TRP A 606 -26.53 -3.71 33.63
CA TRP A 606 -27.92 -4.12 33.52
C TRP A 606 -28.57 -3.37 32.34
N HIS A 607 -28.72 -4.04 31.21
CA HIS A 607 -29.22 -3.43 29.97
C HIS A 607 -29.94 -4.47 29.09
N PRO A 608 -31.07 -4.13 28.41
CA PRO A 608 -31.84 -5.07 27.58
C PRO A 608 -31.00 -5.74 26.49
N ASN A 609 -30.19 -4.98 25.76
CA ASN A 609 -29.38 -5.49 24.64
C ASN A 609 -28.00 -6.06 25.02
N VAL A 610 -27.75 -6.32 26.31
CA VAL A 610 -26.48 -6.88 26.78
C VAL A 610 -26.73 -8.19 27.51
N GLU A 611 -26.00 -9.24 27.14
CA GLU A 611 -26.07 -10.54 27.84
C GLU A 611 -25.41 -10.44 29.22
N GLU A 612 -26.12 -10.84 30.27
CA GLU A 612 -25.69 -10.63 31.65
C GLU A 612 -24.43 -11.43 32.05
N SER A 613 -24.26 -12.63 31.49
CA SER A 613 -23.15 -13.54 31.83
C SER A 613 -21.85 -13.18 31.09
N THR A 614 -21.94 -12.81 29.81
CA THR A 614 -20.76 -12.59 28.96
C THR A 614 -20.46 -11.10 28.73
N GLY A 615 -21.44 -10.22 28.94
CA GLY A 615 -21.38 -8.81 28.59
C GLY A 615 -21.51 -8.53 27.10
N SER A 616 -21.79 -9.53 26.26
CA SER A 616 -21.88 -9.38 24.81
C SER A 616 -23.03 -8.44 24.41
N VAL A 617 -22.75 -7.53 23.48
CA VAL A 617 -23.72 -6.55 22.97
C VAL A 617 -24.41 -7.09 21.72
N CYS A 618 -25.74 -6.98 21.66
CA CYS A 618 -26.52 -7.31 20.47
C CYS A 618 -27.21 -6.07 19.90
N VAL A 619 -26.79 -5.67 18.71
CA VAL A 619 -27.46 -4.65 17.90
C VAL A 619 -27.37 -5.05 16.43
N GLU A 620 -28.42 -4.78 15.66
CA GLU A 620 -28.52 -5.25 14.27
C GLU A 620 -27.40 -4.70 13.38
N THR A 621 -26.95 -3.46 13.64
CA THR A 621 -25.80 -2.84 12.97
C THR A 621 -24.51 -3.65 13.12
N LEU A 622 -24.34 -4.40 14.22
CA LEU A 622 -23.18 -5.28 14.46
C LEU A 622 -23.48 -6.75 14.12
N LYS A 623 -24.59 -7.01 13.43
CA LYS A 623 -25.03 -8.34 12.98
C LYS A 623 -25.44 -8.30 11.51
N ARG A 624 -26.74 -8.19 11.23
CA ARG A 624 -27.31 -8.34 9.88
C ARG A 624 -27.24 -7.05 9.04
N ASP A 625 -27.24 -5.89 9.68
CA ASP A 625 -27.27 -4.57 9.03
C ASP A 625 -25.87 -3.94 8.93
N TRP A 626 -24.82 -4.75 9.00
CA TRP A 626 -23.44 -4.28 8.89
C TRP A 626 -23.11 -3.81 7.47
N ASP A 627 -22.67 -2.55 7.34
CA ASP A 627 -22.08 -2.00 6.11
C ASP A 627 -20.55 -1.89 6.29
N PRO A 628 -19.72 -2.54 5.45
CA PRO A 628 -18.26 -2.43 5.47
C PRO A 628 -17.69 -1.00 5.36
N LYS A 629 -18.52 0.00 5.05
CA LYS A 629 -18.14 1.42 5.10
C LYS A 629 -18.08 1.97 6.53
N LEU A 630 -18.80 1.39 7.49
CA LEU A 630 -18.81 1.80 8.89
C LEU A 630 -17.44 1.60 9.54
N THR A 631 -17.06 2.55 10.40
CA THR A 631 -15.76 2.61 11.09
C THR A 631 -15.89 2.16 12.55
N LEU A 632 -14.76 1.94 13.23
CA LEU A 632 -14.78 1.71 14.68
C LEU A 632 -15.41 2.86 15.47
N ARG A 633 -15.34 4.10 14.97
CA ARG A 633 -16.04 5.25 15.57
C ARG A 633 -17.56 5.08 15.51
N ASP A 634 -18.08 4.65 14.36
CA ASP A 634 -19.52 4.42 14.17
C ASP A 634 -20.03 3.29 15.07
N VAL A 635 -19.20 2.26 15.29
CA VAL A 635 -19.47 1.17 16.24
C VAL A 635 -19.61 1.70 17.67
N LEU A 636 -18.67 2.54 18.11
CA LEU A 636 -18.72 3.14 19.45
C LEU A 636 -19.95 4.05 19.63
N ILE A 637 -20.25 4.90 18.64
CA ILE A 637 -21.45 5.75 18.66
C ILE A 637 -22.71 4.89 18.75
N THR A 638 -22.82 3.82 17.97
CA THR A 638 -23.95 2.89 18.01
C THR A 638 -24.17 2.31 19.41
N ILE A 639 -23.10 1.90 20.10
CA ILE A 639 -23.18 1.35 21.46
C ILE A 639 -23.61 2.42 22.47
N SER A 640 -23.12 3.65 22.34
CA SER A 640 -23.54 4.78 23.18
C SER A 640 -25.03 5.11 22.99
N CYS A 641 -25.51 5.10 21.74
CA CYS A 641 -26.93 5.29 21.43
C CYS A 641 -27.83 4.24 22.08
N LEU A 642 -27.38 2.98 22.21
CA LEU A 642 -28.16 1.94 22.89
C LEU A 642 -28.42 2.27 24.37
N LEU A 643 -27.49 2.92 25.06
CA LEU A 643 -27.69 3.35 26.46
C LEU A 643 -28.71 4.49 26.58
N ILE A 644 -28.90 5.26 25.52
CA ILE A 644 -29.88 6.37 25.46
C ILE A 644 -31.25 5.81 25.09
N GLN A 645 -31.30 4.95 24.08
CA GLN A 645 -32.52 4.35 23.56
C GLN A 645 -32.35 2.84 23.41
N PRO A 646 -32.55 2.06 24.48
CA PRO A 646 -32.45 0.61 24.42
C PRO A 646 -33.52 0.02 23.50
N ASN A 647 -33.21 -1.08 22.83
CA ASN A 647 -34.15 -1.79 21.96
C ASN A 647 -34.72 -3.02 22.67
N PRO A 648 -35.96 -3.01 23.16
CA PRO A 648 -36.53 -4.16 23.86
C PRO A 648 -36.83 -5.35 22.93
N ASP A 649 -37.01 -5.14 21.62
CA ASP A 649 -37.39 -6.20 20.67
C ASP A 649 -36.24 -7.17 20.37
N SER A 650 -35.00 -6.74 20.62
CA SER A 650 -33.78 -7.56 20.48
C SER A 650 -33.06 -7.70 21.83
N ALA A 651 -33.81 -7.86 22.93
CA ALA A 651 -33.25 -7.99 24.28
C ALA A 651 -32.51 -9.33 24.48
N LEU A 652 -31.25 -9.27 24.89
CA LEU A 652 -30.48 -10.40 25.40
C LEU A 652 -30.73 -10.65 26.89
N ASN A 653 -31.07 -9.59 27.63
CA ASN A 653 -31.57 -9.67 29.00
C ASN A 653 -33.08 -9.49 28.96
N SER A 654 -33.81 -10.61 28.94
CA SER A 654 -35.27 -10.62 28.84
C SER A 654 -35.95 -9.88 29.99
N ALA A 655 -35.42 -9.99 31.22
CA ALA A 655 -35.96 -9.29 32.38
C ALA A 655 -35.80 -7.76 32.25
N ALA A 656 -34.63 -7.28 31.79
CA ALA A 656 -34.42 -5.86 31.54
C ALA A 656 -35.28 -5.34 30.38
N GLY A 657 -35.44 -6.12 29.32
CA GLY A 657 -36.29 -5.77 28.16
C GLY A 657 -37.77 -5.69 28.51
N GLN A 658 -38.28 -6.67 29.26
CA GLN A 658 -39.67 -6.69 29.73
C GLN A 658 -39.95 -5.50 30.65
N LEU A 659 -39.05 -5.26 31.63
CA LEU A 659 -39.23 -4.16 32.56
C LEU A 659 -39.17 -2.80 31.87
N LEU A 660 -38.35 -2.64 30.82
CA LEU A 660 -38.32 -1.42 30.00
C LEU A 660 -39.68 -1.16 29.30
N GLN A 661 -40.35 -2.21 28.82
CA GLN A 661 -41.65 -2.10 28.13
C GLN A 661 -42.81 -1.88 29.10
N GLU A 662 -42.77 -2.51 30.28
CA GLU A 662 -43.89 -2.51 31.23
C GLU A 662 -43.85 -1.36 32.24
N ASP A 663 -42.66 -1.05 32.79
CA ASP A 663 -42.46 -0.01 33.80
C ASP A 663 -41.05 0.59 33.70
N TYR A 664 -40.93 1.66 32.91
CA TYR A 664 -39.68 2.39 32.73
C TYR A 664 -39.08 2.90 34.04
N GLU A 665 -39.90 3.28 35.02
CA GLU A 665 -39.43 3.79 36.30
C GLU A 665 -38.81 2.68 37.15
N ALA A 666 -39.41 1.48 37.16
CA ALA A 666 -38.81 0.30 37.78
C ALA A 666 -37.51 -0.12 37.07
N TYR A 667 -37.51 -0.10 35.73
CA TYR A 667 -36.31 -0.35 34.94
C TYR A 667 -35.18 0.63 35.29
N ALA A 668 -35.49 1.93 35.32
CA ALA A 668 -34.53 2.98 35.62
C ALA A 668 -34.00 2.87 37.06
N ARG A 669 -34.84 2.55 38.04
CA ARG A 669 -34.40 2.28 39.43
C ARG A 669 -33.42 1.11 39.49
N GLN A 670 -33.75 -0.01 38.83
CA GLN A 670 -32.89 -1.19 38.80
C GLN A 670 -31.57 -0.93 38.08
N ALA A 671 -31.60 -0.26 36.92
CA ALA A 671 -30.41 0.11 36.17
C ALA A 671 -29.51 1.09 36.94
N LYS A 672 -30.07 2.07 37.67
CA LYS A 672 -29.34 2.97 38.56
C LYS A 672 -28.67 2.22 39.71
N LEU A 673 -29.40 1.30 40.36
CA LEU A 673 -28.85 0.46 41.43
C LEU A 673 -27.66 -0.36 40.93
N MET A 674 -27.83 -1.09 39.83
CA MET A 674 -26.77 -1.91 39.24
C MET A 674 -25.56 -1.07 38.80
N THR A 675 -25.80 0.13 38.27
CA THR A 675 -24.75 1.10 37.93
C THR A 675 -23.95 1.52 39.17
N SER A 676 -24.64 1.83 40.27
CA SER A 676 -24.02 2.24 41.54
C SER A 676 -23.20 1.13 42.22
N ILE A 677 -23.47 -0.14 41.90
CA ILE A 677 -22.73 -1.27 42.47
C ILE A 677 -21.52 -1.63 41.61
N HIS A 678 -21.69 -1.69 40.28
CA HIS A 678 -20.69 -2.30 39.40
C HIS A 678 -19.84 -1.30 38.61
N ALA A 679 -20.31 -0.07 38.42
CA ALA A 679 -19.73 0.85 37.45
C ALA A 679 -19.46 2.25 38.03
N MET A 680 -19.34 2.41 39.35
CA MET A 680 -19.04 3.70 39.96
C MET A 680 -17.81 4.36 39.34
N ILE A 681 -17.88 5.66 39.08
CA ILE A 681 -16.76 6.44 38.54
C ILE A 681 -15.65 6.55 39.59
N PRO A 682 -14.45 5.97 39.35
CA PRO A 682 -13.30 6.12 40.23
C PRO A 682 -12.89 7.59 40.37
N THR A 683 -12.35 7.95 41.53
CA THR A 683 -11.98 9.35 41.82
C THR A 683 -10.94 9.88 40.82
N GLU A 684 -9.97 9.07 40.40
CA GLU A 684 -8.97 9.46 39.40
C GLU A 684 -9.55 9.69 37.98
N LEU A 685 -10.74 9.18 37.66
CA LEU A 685 -11.34 9.30 36.33
C LEU A 685 -12.39 10.41 36.22
N ARG A 686 -12.71 11.11 37.32
CA ARG A 686 -13.82 12.07 37.36
C ARG A 686 -13.67 13.17 36.31
N ASP A 687 -12.52 13.82 36.26
CA ASP A 687 -12.28 14.93 35.33
C ASP A 687 -12.31 14.45 33.87
N ALA A 688 -11.69 13.30 33.59
CA ALA A 688 -11.68 12.70 32.26
C ALA A 688 -13.09 12.27 31.80
N VAL A 689 -13.94 11.79 32.72
CA VAL A 689 -15.34 11.44 32.45
C VAL A 689 -16.18 12.69 32.18
N VAL A 690 -16.00 13.76 32.95
CA VAL A 690 -16.68 15.04 32.70
C VAL A 690 -16.31 15.59 31.33
N GLU A 691 -15.02 15.58 30.99
CA GLU A 691 -14.54 16.00 29.68
C GLU A 691 -15.11 15.12 28.55
N ALA A 692 -15.12 13.80 28.72
CA ALA A 692 -15.67 12.89 27.72
C ALA A 692 -17.16 13.13 27.45
N LYS A 693 -17.94 13.48 28.47
CA LYS A 693 -19.38 13.80 28.35
C LYS A 693 -19.65 15.12 27.64
N LYS A 694 -18.76 16.11 27.79
CA LYS A 694 -18.89 17.44 27.15
C LYS A 694 -18.59 17.42 25.65
N ARG A 695 -17.90 16.41 25.15
CA ARG A 695 -17.59 16.27 23.71
C ARG A 695 -18.91 16.16 22.94
N GLY A 696 -19.18 17.13 22.05
CA GLY A 696 -20.35 17.12 21.17
C GLY A 696 -21.59 17.87 21.69
N GLU A 697 -21.52 18.52 22.85
CA GLU A 697 -22.55 19.46 23.32
C GLU A 697 -22.36 20.84 22.66
N GLU A 698 -23.44 21.52 22.27
CA GLU A 698 -23.37 22.89 21.76
C GLU A 698 -22.86 23.85 22.85
N ALA A 699 -22.01 24.81 22.47
CA ALA A 699 -21.44 25.78 23.39
C ALA A 699 -22.56 26.60 24.08
N GLY A 700 -22.83 26.31 25.34
CA GLY A 700 -23.89 26.95 26.14
C GLY A 700 -24.91 26.02 26.80
N THR A 701 -24.78 24.69 26.67
CA THR A 701 -25.64 23.75 27.40
C THR A 701 -25.17 23.66 28.86
N GLU A 702 -25.91 24.26 29.79
CA GLU A 702 -25.61 24.21 31.24
C GLU A 702 -25.87 22.80 31.80
N ILE A 703 -24.89 22.27 32.55
CA ILE A 703 -25.05 21.06 33.36
C ILE A 703 -26.10 21.36 34.42
N ARG A 704 -27.16 20.54 34.55
CA ARG A 704 -28.16 20.72 35.62
C ARG A 704 -27.44 20.75 36.98
N GLU A 705 -27.56 21.87 37.69
CA GLU A 705 -26.90 22.16 38.98
C GLU A 705 -27.10 21.03 40.02
N ASP A 706 -28.21 20.30 39.93
CA ASP A 706 -28.55 19.14 40.77
C ASP A 706 -27.48 18.04 40.78
N GLU A 707 -26.78 17.78 39.65
CA GLU A 707 -25.74 16.73 39.57
C GLU A 707 -24.36 17.22 40.03
N GLU A 708 -24.04 18.50 39.83
CA GLU A 708 -22.75 19.07 40.24
C GLU A 708 -22.65 19.23 41.76
N GLN A 709 -23.78 19.49 42.43
CA GLN A 709 -23.87 19.57 43.89
C GLN A 709 -23.87 18.20 44.59
N GLU A 710 -24.37 17.14 43.93
CA GLU A 710 -24.31 15.76 44.45
C GLU A 710 -22.91 15.11 44.29
N LEU A 711 -22.22 15.39 43.18
CA LEU A 711 -20.80 15.04 42.99
C LEU A 711 -19.89 15.71 44.03
N LYS A 712 -20.25 16.91 44.50
CA LYS A 712 -19.57 17.64 45.57
C LYS A 712 -19.91 17.15 46.98
N THR A 713 -21.14 16.70 47.27
CA THR A 713 -21.56 16.23 48.61
C THR A 713 -21.03 14.83 48.98
N THR A 714 -20.59 14.03 48.00
CA THR A 714 -19.90 12.75 48.27
C THR A 714 -18.55 12.96 48.99
N ARG A 715 -18.02 14.19 48.99
CA ARG A 715 -16.83 14.61 49.75
C ARG A 715 -17.06 14.62 51.28
N HIS A 716 -18.31 14.77 51.74
CA HIS A 716 -18.63 14.86 53.17
C HIS A 716 -19.11 13.55 53.81
N ALA A 717 -19.77 12.66 53.07
CA ALA A 717 -20.25 11.38 53.62
C ALA A 717 -19.12 10.35 53.87
N PHE A 718 -18.01 10.43 53.13
CA PHE A 718 -16.86 9.56 53.34
C PHE A 718 -15.93 10.08 54.46
N SER A 719 -15.82 11.41 54.62
CA SER A 719 -15.05 12.05 55.70
C SER A 719 -15.67 11.84 57.09
N SER A 720 -16.99 11.71 57.20
CA SER A 720 -17.68 11.49 58.47
C SER A 720 -17.72 10.03 58.94
N SER A 721 -17.57 9.05 58.04
CA SER A 721 -17.48 7.62 58.42
C SER A 721 -16.07 7.13 58.75
N LEU A 722 -15.02 7.82 58.27
CA LEU A 722 -13.62 7.55 58.65
C LEU A 722 -13.24 8.15 60.02
N ASN A 723 -13.86 9.26 60.42
CA ASN A 723 -13.57 9.93 61.71
C ASN A 723 -14.21 9.28 62.95
N SER A 724 -15.07 8.26 62.78
CA SER A 724 -15.75 7.55 63.87
C SER A 724 -15.13 6.18 64.22
N ARG A 725 -14.07 5.74 63.53
CA ARG A 725 -13.33 4.49 63.85
C ARG A 725 -11.82 4.66 64.11
N GLN A 726 -11.30 5.89 64.16
CA GLN A 726 -9.88 6.17 64.46
C GLN A 726 -9.64 6.98 65.75
N LYS A 727 -10.57 6.92 66.71
CA LYS A 727 -10.31 7.28 68.12
C LYS A 727 -10.49 6.08 69.02
N LEU A 728 -9.58 5.12 68.87
CA LEU A 728 -9.21 4.19 69.93
C LEU A 728 -7.85 3.60 69.54
N LEU A 729 -6.89 3.77 70.45
CA LEU A 729 -5.56 3.17 70.51
C LEU A 729 -4.38 3.90 69.84
N ILE A 730 -3.81 4.82 70.62
CA ILE A 730 -2.35 4.99 70.82
C ILE A 730 -2.21 5.15 72.37
N PRO A 731 -1.21 4.60 73.11
CA PRO A 731 0.16 4.17 72.74
C PRO A 731 0.61 2.79 73.32
N PHE A 732 1.92 2.49 73.19
CA PHE A 732 2.77 1.37 73.66
C PHE A 732 3.14 0.37 72.53
N ILE A 733 4.39 0.14 72.10
CA ILE A 733 5.70 0.08 72.78
C ILE A 733 6.84 0.32 71.77
N SER A 734 7.92 0.93 72.26
CA SER A 734 9.28 0.99 71.70
C SER A 734 10.04 -0.35 71.86
N MET A 735 11.05 -0.56 71.03
CA MET A 735 12.30 -1.30 71.37
C MET A 735 12.27 -2.82 71.11
N PHE A 736 12.91 -3.26 70.02
CA PHE A 736 14.13 -4.11 69.98
C PHE A 736 14.28 -4.78 68.60
N ALA A 737 15.51 -4.66 68.05
CA ALA A 737 16.10 -5.32 66.87
C ALA A 737 15.65 -4.85 65.48
#